data_AF-A0A934S0U0-F1
#
_entry.id   AF-A0A934S0U0-F1
#
_cell.length_a   1.000
_cell.length_b   1.000
_cell.length_c   1.000
_cell.angle_alpha   90.00
_cell.angle_beta   90.00
_cell.angle_gamma   90.00
#
_symmetry.space_group_name_H-M   'P 1'
#
loop_
_entity.id
_entity.type
_entity.pdbx_description
1 polymer ?
#
loop_
_entity_poly.entity_id
_entity_poly.type
_entity_poly.pdbx_seq_one_letter_code
_entity_poly.pdbx_strand_id
1 'polypeptide(L)'
;MKSPLLNLDQFPNKAKQYFASDMKADAMAGLTVAVMGVPQAMAYAVIAELPPVYGLYTAMITCVVAAVLGSSNHLVTGPTNAICMVILSLTAHLPEKYGLDRFEIVLLLTFLVGAIQLSLGLLRLGGIIKYVSHAVVIGFTAGAGILIAFNQIKNLTGIQFSERPEHFYQVIVQTAKEIGNTNPYALAIGLITIALVIFVPKLNKKLPGAFIAVVVSGALSYLLGWHEAALGDNKVEIVKDIEPIKASFSSVLHLPETILSPNLELTRELGVGAVALAVLGLIEAASIARAVASQSGQRLDFNREFIGQGAGNAVGAFFSSFAGSGSFTRTAVNFKSGAVTRMSAVFSALWTALTILLLADVANYIPKASLAGILIVIAYTMIDKKRLAVTWRSTRNSRYVLFGTLASTLVLPLEYAIIVGVALSLILLLRTTGTTDLTQLVFHDDQTIDEVPFNRAPASEVVTVNMEGDLYFAAAEDLDYELLSCITPKTRVVILRMKRLRTVGSTAMAILEHFWKILKERDLKLVVCGIEEDLKKVMTGSGLRNKIGEQNIFYADNRLFQSTELALARAWSMVEMERSKNQTAPADSASSDTTITAKDILTPRLLRFGNQHQLREAVWLVSEMYKHIKTKGARKLFLQDREGKLYGGLNLWTLLRELGKDLPEQDFDGLTEEAMVQKLRTQFKEPITELCQIGLPNISKETPLHELVTATTQTQQLMLPVQDEDGRITGVVTQMDLLKGIAQTKGFNPEKELPQA
;
A
#
# COMPACT_ATOMS: atom_id res chain seq x y z
N MET A 1 10.85 0.96 18.92
CA MET A 1 9.91 -0.04 18.38
C MET A 1 9.63 -1.09 19.45
N LYS A 2 8.45 -1.08 20.09
CA LYS A 2 8.07 -2.16 21.03
C LYS A 2 7.71 -3.41 20.22
N SER A 3 8.27 -4.57 20.59
CA SER A 3 7.95 -5.85 19.95
C SER A 3 6.52 -6.27 20.30
N PRO A 4 5.63 -6.55 19.33
CA PRO A 4 4.31 -7.11 19.58
C PRO A 4 4.41 -8.63 19.55
N LEU A 5 5.30 -9.23 20.34
CA LEU A 5 5.19 -10.65 20.65
C LEU A 5 4.10 -10.77 21.71
N LEU A 6 2.96 -11.35 21.34
CA LEU A 6 1.78 -11.55 22.18
C LEU A 6 1.55 -10.40 23.19
N ASN A 7 0.82 -9.37 22.77
CA ASN A 7 0.30 -8.35 23.69
C ASN A 7 -0.83 -8.97 24.54
N LEU A 8 -0.48 -9.93 25.40
CA LEU A 8 -1.36 -10.56 26.40
C LEU A 8 -1.95 -9.50 27.35
N ASP A 9 -1.27 -8.35 27.48
CA ASP A 9 -1.74 -7.16 28.22
C ASP A 9 -3.00 -6.51 27.64
N GLN A 10 -3.34 -6.75 26.36
CA GLN A 10 -4.60 -6.27 25.78
C GLN A 10 -5.80 -7.17 26.10
N PHE A 11 -5.56 -8.44 26.47
CA PHE A 11 -6.61 -9.39 26.83
C PHE A 11 -7.41 -8.91 28.05
N PRO A 12 -6.79 -8.49 29.19
CA PRO A 12 -7.54 -8.03 30.34
C PRO A 12 -8.26 -6.69 30.09
N ASN A 13 -7.70 -5.79 29.27
CA ASN A 13 -8.33 -4.49 29.00
C ASN A 13 -9.55 -4.57 28.06
N LYS A 14 -9.59 -5.52 27.12
CA LYS A 14 -10.80 -5.81 26.33
C LYS A 14 -11.81 -6.68 27.08
N ALA A 15 -11.35 -7.62 27.92
CA ALA A 15 -12.23 -8.41 28.78
C ALA A 15 -13.00 -7.53 29.79
N LYS A 16 -12.37 -6.45 30.31
CA LYS A 16 -13.03 -5.44 31.14
C LYS A 16 -14.15 -4.66 30.44
N GLN A 17 -14.21 -4.67 29.11
CA GLN A 17 -15.26 -4.04 28.31
C GLN A 17 -16.27 -5.06 27.76
N TYR A 18 -16.21 -6.34 28.17
CA TYR A 18 -17.17 -7.33 27.72
C TYR A 18 -18.50 -7.15 28.47
N PHE A 19 -19.49 -6.60 27.77
CA PHE A 19 -20.79 -6.32 28.37
C PHE A 19 -21.69 -7.57 28.37
N ALA A 20 -22.63 -7.62 29.31
CA ALA A 20 -23.62 -8.70 29.38
C ALA A 20 -24.44 -8.86 28.09
N SER A 21 -24.63 -7.77 27.33
CA SER A 21 -25.26 -7.80 26.00
C SER A 21 -24.45 -8.59 24.99
N ASP A 22 -23.12 -8.43 24.98
CA ASP A 22 -22.21 -9.09 24.06
C ASP A 22 -22.11 -10.57 24.41
N MET A 23 -22.08 -10.90 25.70
CA MET A 23 -22.16 -12.28 26.20
C MET A 23 -23.42 -12.99 25.70
N LYS A 24 -24.58 -12.34 25.82
CA LYS A 24 -25.83 -12.91 25.33
C LYS A 24 -25.81 -13.11 23.81
N ALA A 25 -25.34 -12.11 23.06
CA ALA A 25 -25.26 -12.20 21.60
C ALA A 25 -24.31 -13.33 21.16
N ASP A 26 -23.10 -13.38 21.72
CA ASP A 26 -22.09 -14.38 21.41
C ASP A 26 -22.53 -15.79 21.81
N ALA A 27 -23.18 -15.96 22.97
CA ALA A 27 -23.69 -17.25 23.42
C ALA A 27 -24.79 -17.79 22.50
N MET A 28 -25.71 -16.93 22.04
CA MET A 28 -26.77 -17.31 21.11
C MET A 28 -26.25 -17.60 19.69
N ALA A 29 -25.28 -16.80 19.23
CA ALA A 29 -24.60 -17.06 17.96
C ALA A 29 -23.83 -18.39 18.02
N GLY A 30 -23.10 -18.63 19.11
CA GLY A 30 -22.39 -19.88 19.36
C GLY A 30 -23.31 -21.11 19.40
N LEU A 31 -24.48 -21.00 20.04
CA LEU A 31 -25.48 -22.08 20.05
C LEU A 31 -25.95 -22.43 18.63
N THR A 32 -26.24 -21.41 17.83
CA THR A 32 -26.69 -21.59 16.44
C THR A 32 -25.61 -22.28 15.60
N VAL A 33 -24.34 -21.90 15.80
CA VAL A 33 -23.20 -22.52 15.14
C VAL A 33 -23.00 -23.97 15.60
N ALA A 34 -23.14 -24.26 16.89
CA ALA A 34 -22.96 -25.61 17.44
C ALA A 34 -23.99 -26.60 16.89
N VAL A 35 -25.27 -26.22 16.87
CA VAL A 35 -26.37 -27.07 16.36
C VAL A 35 -26.14 -27.49 14.91
N MET A 36 -25.64 -26.57 14.08
CA MET A 36 -25.29 -26.87 12.69
C MET A 36 -23.92 -27.59 12.57
N GLY A 37 -22.98 -27.25 13.44
CA GLY A 37 -21.59 -27.68 13.37
C GLY A 37 -21.37 -29.14 13.79
N VAL A 38 -22.15 -29.66 14.73
CA VAL A 38 -22.07 -31.06 15.22
C VAL A 38 -22.16 -32.08 14.08
N PRO A 39 -23.24 -32.13 13.27
CA PRO A 39 -23.37 -33.13 12.22
C PRO A 39 -22.36 -32.94 11.09
N GLN A 40 -22.00 -31.69 10.78
CA GLN A 40 -20.96 -31.40 9.78
C GLN A 40 -19.60 -31.92 10.22
N ALA A 41 -19.24 -31.69 11.49
CA ALA A 41 -17.96 -32.13 12.03
C ALA A 41 -17.81 -33.65 12.01
N MET A 42 -18.88 -34.37 12.35
CA MET A 42 -18.94 -35.84 12.26
C MET A 42 -18.77 -36.33 10.83
N ALA A 43 -19.54 -35.77 9.89
CA ALA A 43 -19.45 -36.15 8.48
C ALA A 43 -18.05 -35.90 7.90
N TYR A 44 -17.38 -34.83 8.32
CA TYR A 44 -16.02 -34.52 7.88
C TYR A 44 -14.96 -35.47 8.45
N ALA A 45 -15.11 -35.94 9.68
CA ALA A 45 -14.22 -36.97 10.22
C ALA A 45 -14.32 -38.29 9.42
N VAL A 46 -15.53 -38.68 9.00
CA VAL A 46 -15.73 -39.85 8.14
C VAL A 46 -15.01 -39.71 6.80
N ILE A 47 -14.93 -38.50 6.24
CA ILE A 47 -14.18 -38.24 5.00
C ILE A 47 -12.68 -38.45 5.20
N ALA A 48 -12.15 -38.13 6.38
CA ALA A 48 -10.76 -38.43 6.71
C ALA A 48 -10.54 -39.91 7.07
N GLU A 49 -11.57 -40.77 6.91
CA GLU A 49 -11.61 -42.16 7.38
C GLU A 49 -11.24 -42.28 8.87
N LEU A 50 -11.78 -41.36 9.66
CA LEU A 50 -11.65 -41.32 11.11
C LEU A 50 -13.01 -41.51 11.80
N PRO A 51 -13.03 -42.05 13.03
CA PRO A 51 -14.23 -42.06 13.86
C PRO A 51 -14.89 -40.67 13.98
N PRO A 52 -16.22 -40.56 13.82
CA PRO A 52 -16.96 -39.29 13.83
C PRO A 52 -16.71 -38.39 15.05
N VAL A 53 -16.41 -39.00 16.21
CA VAL A 53 -16.15 -38.30 17.47
C VAL A 53 -14.95 -37.35 17.37
N TYR A 54 -13.91 -37.69 16.60
CA TYR A 54 -12.74 -36.84 16.42
C TYR A 54 -13.05 -35.57 15.63
N GLY A 55 -14.11 -35.58 14.83
CA GLY A 55 -14.64 -34.37 14.20
C GLY A 55 -15.20 -33.40 15.23
N LEU A 56 -15.94 -33.92 16.22
CA LEU A 56 -16.49 -33.14 17.31
C LEU A 56 -15.39 -32.56 18.20
N TYR A 57 -14.37 -33.35 18.54
CA TYR A 57 -13.21 -32.88 19.30
C TYR A 57 -12.49 -31.75 18.56
N THR A 58 -12.25 -31.93 17.26
CA THR A 58 -11.69 -30.88 16.41
C THR A 58 -12.55 -29.61 16.43
N ALA A 59 -13.87 -29.72 16.34
CA ALA A 59 -14.79 -28.58 16.39
C ALA A 59 -14.86 -27.88 17.76
N MET A 60 -14.37 -28.52 18.83
CA MET A 60 -14.29 -27.93 20.17
C MET A 60 -12.90 -27.34 20.44
N ILE A 61 -11.86 -28.18 20.40
CA ILE A 61 -10.53 -27.82 20.90
C ILE A 61 -9.85 -26.82 19.96
N THR A 62 -9.77 -27.15 18.66
CA THR A 62 -9.13 -26.24 17.69
C THR A 62 -9.89 -24.92 17.62
N CYS A 63 -11.22 -24.95 17.76
CA CYS A 63 -12.07 -23.77 17.80
C CYS A 63 -11.74 -22.84 18.97
N VAL A 64 -11.69 -23.37 20.20
CA VAL A 64 -11.40 -22.56 21.41
C VAL A 64 -10.00 -21.95 21.30
N VAL A 65 -9.00 -22.78 21.03
CA VAL A 65 -7.60 -22.34 21.03
C VAL A 65 -7.37 -21.31 19.92
N ALA A 66 -7.88 -21.57 18.71
CA ALA A 66 -7.76 -20.62 17.60
C ALA A 66 -8.53 -19.32 17.85
N ALA A 67 -9.72 -19.36 18.45
CA ALA A 67 -10.48 -18.14 18.76
C ALA A 67 -9.80 -17.27 19.82
N VAL A 68 -9.28 -17.88 20.89
CA VAL A 68 -8.61 -17.16 21.98
C VAL A 68 -7.32 -16.49 21.47
N LEU A 69 -6.49 -17.23 20.75
CA LEU A 69 -5.19 -16.75 20.29
C LEU A 69 -5.26 -15.95 18.99
N GLY A 70 -6.25 -16.21 18.14
CA GLY A 70 -6.46 -15.59 16.83
C GLY A 70 -6.87 -14.12 16.87
N SER A 71 -7.01 -13.51 15.68
CA SER A 71 -7.34 -12.09 15.54
C SER A 71 -8.83 -11.87 15.25
N SER A 72 -9.46 -12.75 14.48
CA SER A 72 -10.85 -12.58 14.04
C SER A 72 -11.84 -12.68 15.20
N ASN A 73 -12.89 -11.85 15.18
CA ASN A 73 -13.98 -11.94 16.15
C ASN A 73 -15.03 -12.98 15.71
N HIS A 74 -15.09 -13.31 14.43
CA HIS A 74 -16.21 -14.06 13.86
C HIS A 74 -15.80 -15.41 13.28
N LEU A 75 -14.50 -15.62 13.04
CA LEU A 75 -14.01 -16.88 12.45
C LEU A 75 -14.23 -18.03 13.42
N VAL A 76 -14.86 -19.09 12.92
CA VAL A 76 -15.05 -20.35 13.65
C VAL A 76 -14.19 -21.42 13.00
N THR A 77 -13.20 -21.90 13.75
CA THR A 77 -12.27 -22.95 13.32
C THR A 77 -12.82 -24.33 13.65
N GLY A 78 -12.53 -25.32 12.81
CA GLY A 78 -12.84 -26.72 13.04
C GLY A 78 -12.59 -27.58 11.80
N PRO A 79 -13.15 -28.80 11.71
CA PRO A 79 -12.97 -29.66 10.55
C PRO A 79 -13.60 -29.07 9.29
N THR A 80 -12.91 -29.08 8.15
CA THR A 80 -13.47 -28.64 6.86
C THR A 80 -13.32 -29.74 5.84
N ASN A 81 -14.22 -29.75 4.84
CA ASN A 81 -14.22 -30.76 3.78
C ASN A 81 -12.86 -30.85 3.07
N ALA A 82 -12.29 -29.71 2.68
CA ALA A 82 -11.02 -29.63 1.97
C ALA A 82 -9.87 -30.24 2.80
N ILE A 83 -9.75 -29.83 4.07
CA ILE A 83 -8.72 -30.33 4.97
C ILE A 83 -8.86 -31.85 5.18
N CYS A 84 -10.08 -32.37 5.36
CA CYS A 84 -10.30 -33.80 5.58
C CYS A 84 -9.95 -34.65 4.35
N MET A 85 -10.27 -34.17 3.14
CA MET A 85 -9.89 -34.86 1.88
C MET A 85 -8.36 -34.90 1.70
N VAL A 86 -7.67 -33.80 2.03
CA VAL A 86 -6.20 -33.78 1.95
C VAL A 86 -5.58 -34.67 3.02
N ILE A 87 -6.13 -34.70 4.24
CA ILE A 87 -5.70 -35.64 5.28
C ILE A 87 -5.81 -37.07 4.78
N LEU A 88 -6.97 -37.46 4.21
CA LEU A 88 -7.15 -38.80 3.64
C LEU A 88 -6.11 -39.07 2.55
N SER A 89 -5.96 -38.16 1.59
CA SER A 89 -5.02 -38.32 0.48
C SER A 89 -3.56 -38.47 0.94
N LEU A 90 -3.15 -37.74 1.98
CA LEU A 90 -1.78 -37.78 2.51
C LEU A 90 -1.52 -39.03 3.35
N THR A 91 -2.56 -39.57 4.00
CA THR A 91 -2.44 -40.69 4.93
C THR A 91 -2.90 -42.02 4.37
N ALA A 92 -3.44 -42.08 3.14
CA ALA A 92 -4.07 -43.27 2.58
C ALA A 92 -3.16 -44.53 2.63
N HIS A 93 -1.90 -44.40 2.23
CA HIS A 93 -0.96 -45.52 2.08
C HIS A 93 0.00 -45.71 3.28
N LEU A 94 -0.02 -44.77 4.22
CA LEU A 94 0.95 -44.75 5.33
C LEU A 94 0.69 -45.79 6.42
N PRO A 95 -0.58 -46.11 6.80
CA PRO A 95 -0.88 -47.16 7.77
C PRO A 95 -0.29 -48.51 7.38
N GLU A 96 -0.46 -48.91 6.12
CA GLU A 96 0.06 -50.18 5.59
C GLU A 96 1.59 -50.17 5.53
N LYS A 97 2.18 -49.06 5.10
CA LYS A 97 3.64 -48.91 4.96
C LYS A 97 4.38 -48.96 6.30
N TYR A 98 3.84 -48.31 7.33
CA TYR A 98 4.52 -48.17 8.63
C TYR A 98 3.95 -49.08 9.72
N GLY A 99 2.87 -49.81 9.45
CA GLY A 99 2.21 -50.68 10.45
C GLY A 99 1.63 -49.91 11.63
N LEU A 100 1.25 -48.64 11.42
CA LEU A 100 0.72 -47.74 12.44
C LEU A 100 -0.77 -47.47 12.21
N ASP A 101 -1.50 -47.20 13.27
CA ASP A 101 -2.89 -46.74 13.16
C ASP A 101 -2.94 -45.39 12.42
N ARG A 102 -3.90 -45.24 11.49
CA ARG A 102 -4.08 -43.99 10.74
C ARG A 102 -4.33 -42.83 11.68
N PHE A 103 -5.05 -43.05 12.78
CA PHE A 103 -5.31 -42.00 13.76
C PHE A 103 -4.02 -41.39 14.30
N GLU A 104 -3.03 -42.22 14.69
CA GLU A 104 -1.71 -41.77 15.15
C GLU A 104 -0.95 -40.96 14.08
N ILE A 105 -1.00 -41.40 12.83
CA ILE A 105 -0.38 -40.70 11.70
C ILE A 105 -1.03 -39.33 11.48
N VAL A 106 -2.36 -39.25 11.59
CA VAL A 106 -3.11 -38.00 11.45
C VAL A 106 -2.79 -37.03 12.58
N LEU A 107 -2.62 -37.50 13.81
CA LEU A 107 -2.23 -36.62 14.94
C LEU A 107 -0.83 -36.05 14.74
N LEU A 108 0.13 -36.85 14.26
CA LEU A 108 1.46 -36.36 13.88
C LEU A 108 1.38 -35.31 12.77
N LEU A 109 0.64 -35.60 11.69
CA LEU A 109 0.41 -34.64 10.60
C LEU A 109 -0.20 -33.34 11.12
N THR A 110 -1.18 -33.44 12.01
CA THR A 110 -1.87 -32.28 12.62
C THR A 110 -0.94 -31.43 13.45
N PHE A 111 -0.06 -32.07 14.23
CA PHE A 111 0.96 -31.37 15.01
C PHE A 111 1.96 -30.64 14.11
N LEU A 112 2.46 -31.29 13.05
CA LEU A 112 3.37 -30.68 12.07
C LEU A 112 2.71 -29.47 11.38
N VAL A 113 1.45 -29.62 10.95
CA VAL A 113 0.65 -28.51 10.40
C VAL A 113 0.59 -27.35 11.38
N GLY A 114 0.24 -27.60 12.64
CA GLY A 114 0.16 -26.58 13.67
C GLY A 114 1.50 -25.88 13.92
N ALA A 115 2.59 -26.63 14.00
CA ALA A 115 3.95 -26.11 14.19
C ALA A 115 4.39 -25.22 13.02
N ILE A 116 4.11 -25.62 11.77
CA ILE A 116 4.40 -24.83 10.58
C ILE A 116 3.59 -23.53 10.59
N GLN A 117 2.28 -23.59 10.83
CA GLN A 117 1.40 -22.42 10.88
C GLN A 117 1.82 -21.43 11.97
N LEU A 118 2.15 -21.94 13.16
CA LEU A 118 2.66 -21.16 14.27
C LEU A 118 3.98 -20.46 13.88
N SER A 119 4.89 -21.17 13.23
CA SER A 119 6.16 -20.63 12.73
C SER A 119 5.94 -19.52 11.71
N LEU A 120 5.03 -19.69 10.75
CA LEU A 120 4.69 -18.66 9.76
C LEU A 120 4.12 -17.40 10.42
N GLY A 121 3.31 -17.57 11.48
CA GLY A 121 2.78 -16.46 12.28
C GLY A 121 3.87 -15.72 13.06
N LEU A 122 4.78 -16.45 13.72
CA LEU A 122 5.90 -15.89 14.48
C LEU A 122 6.91 -15.15 13.58
N LEU A 123 7.15 -15.67 12.37
CA LEU A 123 7.98 -15.03 11.33
C LEU A 123 7.30 -13.84 10.63
N ARG A 124 6.05 -13.51 11.02
CA ARG A 124 5.25 -12.40 10.50
C ARG A 124 4.94 -12.47 9.00
N LEU A 125 4.72 -13.68 8.49
CA LEU A 125 4.42 -13.92 7.07
C LEU A 125 2.95 -13.69 6.69
N GLY A 126 2.09 -13.30 7.64
CA GLY A 126 0.69 -12.94 7.38
C GLY A 126 0.50 -11.68 6.52
N GLY A 127 1.58 -10.91 6.29
CA GLY A 127 1.58 -9.74 5.41
C GLY A 127 1.16 -10.04 3.96
N ILE A 128 1.29 -11.28 3.48
CA ILE A 128 0.91 -11.70 2.12
C ILE A 128 -0.59 -11.50 1.87
N ILE A 129 -1.43 -11.63 2.90
CA ILE A 129 -2.89 -11.48 2.77
C ILE A 129 -3.31 -10.03 2.45
N LYS A 130 -2.43 -9.04 2.62
CA LYS A 130 -2.73 -7.63 2.31
C LYS A 130 -2.98 -7.37 0.82
N TYR A 131 -2.49 -8.26 -0.06
CA TYR A 131 -2.64 -8.14 -1.51
C TYR A 131 -4.01 -8.64 -2.03
N VAL A 132 -4.87 -9.16 -1.15
CA VAL A 132 -6.25 -9.51 -1.50
C VAL A 132 -7.08 -8.24 -1.64
N SER A 133 -7.37 -7.86 -2.89
CA SER A 133 -8.16 -6.67 -3.20
C SER A 133 -9.63 -6.85 -2.82
N HIS A 134 -10.33 -5.72 -2.63
CA HIS A 134 -11.74 -5.73 -2.24
C HIS A 134 -12.64 -6.45 -3.26
N ALA A 135 -12.31 -6.38 -4.55
CA ALA A 135 -13.03 -7.08 -5.62
C ALA A 135 -12.94 -8.61 -5.49
N VAL A 136 -11.76 -9.14 -5.11
CA VAL A 136 -11.59 -10.58 -4.83
C VAL A 136 -12.51 -11.01 -3.70
N VAL A 137 -12.52 -10.26 -2.61
CA VAL A 137 -13.32 -10.60 -1.41
C VAL A 137 -14.82 -10.66 -1.74
N ILE A 138 -15.34 -9.68 -2.48
CA ILE A 138 -16.76 -9.66 -2.88
C ILE A 138 -17.07 -10.82 -3.82
N GLY A 139 -16.21 -11.07 -4.83
CA GLY A 139 -16.41 -12.14 -5.81
C GLY A 139 -16.41 -13.52 -5.14
N PHE A 140 -15.44 -13.74 -4.26
CA PHE A 140 -15.34 -14.97 -3.47
C PHE A 140 -16.56 -15.16 -2.56
N THR A 141 -16.96 -14.13 -1.82
CA THR A 141 -18.09 -14.22 -0.88
C THR A 141 -19.40 -14.54 -1.62
N ALA A 142 -19.62 -13.90 -2.77
CA ALA A 142 -20.79 -14.16 -3.60
C ALA A 142 -20.75 -15.57 -4.22
N GLY A 143 -19.60 -15.99 -4.76
CA GLY A 143 -19.41 -17.33 -5.32
C GLY A 143 -19.62 -18.43 -4.28
N ALA A 144 -19.04 -18.27 -3.08
CA ALA A 144 -19.18 -19.22 -1.99
C ALA A 144 -20.62 -19.28 -1.46
N GLY A 145 -21.34 -18.14 -1.41
CA GLY A 145 -22.77 -18.13 -1.13
C GLY A 145 -23.58 -18.95 -2.15
N ILE A 146 -23.32 -18.77 -3.44
CA ILE A 146 -23.97 -19.57 -4.50
C ILE A 146 -23.64 -21.06 -4.32
N LEU A 147 -22.36 -21.40 -4.16
CA LEU A 147 -21.90 -22.78 -4.00
C LEU A 147 -22.58 -23.46 -2.79
N ILE A 148 -22.66 -22.79 -1.65
CA ILE A 148 -23.34 -23.32 -0.46
C ILE A 148 -24.82 -23.57 -0.75
N ALA A 149 -25.52 -22.61 -1.36
CA ALA A 149 -26.94 -22.76 -1.65
C ALA A 149 -27.23 -23.99 -2.53
N PHE A 150 -26.46 -24.19 -3.60
CA PHE A 150 -26.62 -25.33 -4.50
C PHE A 150 -26.22 -26.66 -3.84
N ASN A 151 -25.13 -26.69 -3.06
CA ASN A 151 -24.71 -27.89 -2.34
C ASN A 151 -25.73 -28.36 -1.29
N GLN A 152 -26.63 -27.47 -0.86
CA GLN A 152 -27.70 -27.82 0.07
C GLN A 152 -28.98 -28.29 -0.60
N ILE A 153 -29.13 -28.15 -1.93
CA ILE A 153 -30.37 -28.56 -2.62
C ILE A 153 -30.63 -30.05 -2.40
N LYS A 154 -29.59 -30.89 -2.50
CA LYS A 154 -29.68 -32.34 -2.20
C LYS A 154 -30.37 -32.62 -0.87
N ASN A 155 -29.86 -32.01 0.20
CA ASN A 155 -30.34 -32.22 1.56
C ASN A 155 -31.71 -31.58 1.78
N LEU A 156 -32.02 -30.47 1.08
CA LEU A 156 -33.32 -29.80 1.17
C LEU A 156 -34.43 -30.63 0.53
N THR A 157 -34.18 -31.21 -0.65
CA THR A 157 -35.16 -32.02 -1.39
C THR A 157 -35.14 -33.49 -0.99
N GLY A 158 -34.12 -33.94 -0.23
CA GLY A 158 -33.96 -35.33 0.19
C GLY A 158 -33.61 -36.29 -0.96
N ILE A 159 -33.11 -35.77 -2.09
CA ILE A 159 -32.69 -36.59 -3.24
C ILE A 159 -31.36 -37.28 -2.94
N GLN A 160 -31.19 -38.49 -3.46
CA GLN A 160 -29.93 -39.22 -3.38
C GLN A 160 -29.14 -39.04 -4.67
N PHE A 161 -27.83 -38.86 -4.55
CA PHE A 161 -26.93 -38.81 -5.70
C PHE A 161 -26.22 -40.15 -5.80
N SER A 162 -26.16 -40.71 -7.01
CA SER A 162 -25.48 -42.00 -7.27
C SER A 162 -23.99 -41.94 -6.96
N GLU A 163 -23.37 -40.78 -7.20
CA GLU A 163 -21.97 -40.52 -6.91
C GLU A 163 -21.84 -39.18 -6.18
N ARG A 164 -20.79 -39.04 -5.38
CA ARG A 164 -20.52 -37.78 -4.69
C ARG A 164 -19.96 -36.76 -5.70
N PRO A 165 -20.64 -35.63 -5.93
CA PRO A 165 -20.18 -34.64 -6.90
C PRO A 165 -18.90 -33.96 -6.41
N GLU A 166 -17.87 -33.96 -7.25
CA GLU A 166 -16.59 -33.28 -7.00
C GLU A 166 -16.65 -31.80 -7.42
N HIS A 167 -17.45 -31.50 -8.44
CA HIS A 167 -17.54 -30.18 -9.05
C HIS A 167 -18.96 -29.62 -9.00
N PHE A 168 -19.07 -28.29 -8.90
CA PHE A 168 -20.35 -27.57 -8.87
C PHE A 168 -21.28 -27.91 -10.04
N TYR A 169 -20.75 -28.06 -11.26
CA TYR A 169 -21.56 -28.40 -12.42
C TYR A 169 -22.21 -29.79 -12.28
N GLN A 170 -21.54 -30.73 -11.62
CA GLN A 170 -22.08 -32.07 -11.38
C GLN A 170 -23.26 -32.00 -10.41
N VAL A 171 -23.18 -31.14 -9.38
CA VAL A 171 -24.31 -30.88 -8.46
C VAL A 171 -25.53 -30.40 -9.24
N ILE A 172 -25.37 -29.45 -10.17
CA ILE A 172 -26.48 -28.95 -10.99
C ILE A 172 -27.07 -30.06 -11.87
N VAL A 173 -26.23 -30.79 -12.59
CA VAL A 173 -26.68 -31.83 -13.53
C VAL A 173 -27.37 -32.98 -12.80
N GLN A 174 -26.78 -33.47 -11.69
CA GLN A 174 -27.38 -34.54 -10.90
C GLN A 174 -28.67 -34.08 -10.22
N THR A 175 -28.70 -32.87 -9.68
CA THR A 175 -29.95 -32.28 -9.13
C THR A 175 -31.04 -32.23 -10.19
N ALA A 176 -30.72 -31.82 -11.42
CA ALA A 176 -31.70 -31.76 -12.50
C ALA A 176 -32.22 -33.13 -12.93
N LYS A 177 -31.36 -34.17 -12.92
CA LYS A 177 -31.74 -35.56 -13.23
C LYS A 177 -32.65 -36.15 -12.14
N GLU A 178 -32.30 -35.93 -10.88
CA GLU A 178 -32.96 -36.55 -9.72
C GLU A 178 -34.11 -35.71 -9.15
N ILE A 179 -34.42 -34.56 -9.75
CA ILE A 179 -35.45 -33.64 -9.20
C ILE A 179 -36.83 -34.31 -9.10
N GLY A 180 -37.12 -35.29 -9.96
CA GLY A 180 -38.36 -36.07 -9.90
C GLY A 180 -38.47 -36.98 -8.67
N ASN A 181 -37.32 -37.37 -8.08
CA ASN A 181 -37.23 -38.24 -6.90
C ASN A 181 -37.21 -37.42 -5.60
N THR A 182 -37.79 -36.23 -5.61
CA THR A 182 -37.84 -35.34 -4.43
C THR A 182 -38.69 -35.96 -3.32
N ASN A 183 -38.12 -36.04 -2.11
CA ASN A 183 -38.83 -36.46 -0.92
C ASN A 183 -39.71 -35.30 -0.40
N PRO A 184 -41.05 -35.44 -0.41
CA PRO A 184 -41.96 -34.36 -0.02
C PRO A 184 -41.85 -34.00 1.46
N TYR A 185 -41.53 -34.95 2.34
CA TYR A 185 -41.38 -34.73 3.78
C TYR A 185 -40.10 -33.96 4.10
N ALA A 186 -39.00 -34.31 3.45
CA ALA A 186 -37.73 -33.58 3.57
C ALA A 186 -37.92 -32.13 3.07
N LEU A 187 -38.55 -31.96 1.90
CA LEU A 187 -38.84 -30.64 1.34
C LEU A 187 -39.72 -29.81 2.28
N ALA A 188 -40.78 -30.39 2.86
CA ALA A 188 -41.64 -29.71 3.81
C ALA A 188 -40.86 -29.22 5.05
N ILE A 189 -40.05 -30.08 5.65
CA ILE A 189 -39.17 -29.73 6.78
C ILE A 189 -38.22 -28.58 6.41
N GLY A 190 -37.61 -28.66 5.23
CA GLY A 190 -36.71 -27.64 4.71
C GLY A 190 -37.39 -26.28 4.53
N LEU A 191 -38.57 -26.27 3.90
CA LEU A 191 -39.37 -25.05 3.69
C LEU A 191 -39.90 -24.45 4.99
N ILE A 192 -40.37 -25.27 5.93
CA ILE A 192 -40.77 -24.83 7.27
C ILE A 192 -39.58 -24.18 7.97
N THR A 193 -38.40 -24.79 7.88
CA THR A 193 -37.18 -24.24 8.46
C THR A 193 -36.84 -22.88 7.85
N ILE A 194 -36.86 -22.75 6.52
CA ILE A 194 -36.62 -21.48 5.82
C ILE A 194 -37.63 -20.41 6.28
N ALA A 195 -38.91 -20.76 6.36
CA ALA A 195 -39.95 -19.86 6.83
C ALA A 195 -39.67 -19.38 8.27
N LEU A 196 -39.38 -20.30 9.19
CA LEU A 196 -39.08 -19.96 10.58
C LEU A 196 -37.83 -19.06 10.70
N VAL A 197 -36.76 -19.37 9.98
CA VAL A 197 -35.53 -18.55 9.99
C VAL A 197 -35.80 -17.12 9.50
N ILE A 198 -36.67 -16.94 8.50
CA ILE A 198 -37.00 -15.62 7.94
C ILE A 198 -38.01 -14.85 8.80
N PHE A 199 -39.04 -15.51 9.32
CA PHE A 199 -40.16 -14.85 9.99
C PHE A 199 -39.92 -14.66 11.49
N VAL A 200 -39.31 -15.60 12.20
CA VAL A 200 -39.09 -15.47 13.66
C VAL A 200 -38.35 -14.18 14.04
N PRO A 201 -37.23 -13.80 13.37
CA PRO A 201 -36.54 -12.54 13.66
C PRO A 201 -37.37 -11.29 13.34
N LYS A 202 -38.35 -11.39 12.43
CA LYS A 202 -39.28 -10.29 12.11
C LYS A 202 -40.33 -10.09 13.21
N LEU A 203 -40.79 -11.18 13.84
CA LEU A 203 -41.69 -11.10 14.99
C LEU A 203 -40.95 -10.59 16.23
N ASN A 204 -39.78 -11.15 16.52
CA ASN A 204 -38.96 -10.73 17.64
C ASN A 204 -37.48 -10.92 17.34
N LYS A 205 -36.76 -9.79 17.20
CA LYS A 205 -35.31 -9.76 16.95
C LYS A 205 -34.48 -10.45 18.03
N LYS A 206 -35.06 -10.71 19.22
CA LYS A 206 -34.38 -11.37 20.34
C LYS A 206 -34.43 -12.90 20.26
N LEU A 207 -35.24 -13.48 19.37
CA LEU A 207 -35.41 -14.92 19.25
C LEU A 207 -34.42 -15.51 18.21
N PRO A 208 -33.72 -16.60 18.54
CA PRO A 208 -32.80 -17.27 17.63
C PRO A 208 -33.57 -18.07 16.57
N GLY A 209 -33.94 -17.44 15.46
CA GLY A 209 -34.76 -18.07 14.41
C GLY A 209 -34.24 -19.42 13.92
N ALA A 210 -32.93 -19.57 13.76
CA ALA A 210 -32.31 -20.83 13.33
C ALA A 210 -32.38 -21.94 14.39
N PHE A 211 -32.16 -21.64 15.67
CA PHE A 211 -32.31 -22.63 16.75
C PHE A 211 -33.75 -23.11 16.86
N ILE A 212 -34.71 -22.18 16.87
CA ILE A 212 -36.14 -22.50 16.93
C ILE A 212 -36.54 -23.35 15.72
N ALA A 213 -36.02 -23.02 14.53
CA ALA A 213 -36.30 -23.80 13.34
C ALA A 213 -35.84 -25.26 13.46
N VAL A 214 -34.65 -25.52 14.02
CA VAL A 214 -34.15 -26.89 14.22
C VAL A 214 -34.96 -27.65 15.27
N VAL A 215 -35.29 -27.00 16.39
CA VAL A 215 -36.08 -27.66 17.44
C VAL A 215 -37.48 -28.02 16.94
N VAL A 216 -38.15 -27.08 16.26
CA VAL A 216 -39.50 -27.30 15.72
C VAL A 216 -39.48 -28.35 14.62
N SER A 217 -38.50 -28.31 13.71
CA SER A 217 -38.40 -29.27 12.62
C SER A 217 -38.05 -30.68 13.10
N GLY A 218 -37.16 -30.81 14.09
CA GLY A 218 -36.84 -32.08 14.73
C GLY A 218 -38.03 -32.65 15.49
N ALA A 219 -38.75 -31.84 16.26
CA ALA A 219 -39.97 -32.25 16.94
C ALA A 219 -41.05 -32.71 15.95
N LEU A 220 -41.24 -31.99 14.84
CA LEU A 220 -42.20 -32.36 13.80
C LEU A 220 -41.82 -33.70 13.15
N SER A 221 -40.55 -33.87 12.77
CA SER A 221 -40.05 -35.11 12.18
C SER A 221 -40.18 -36.31 13.12
N TYR A 222 -39.97 -36.08 14.42
CA TYR A 222 -40.12 -37.11 15.45
C TYR A 222 -41.58 -37.49 15.69
N LEU A 223 -42.45 -36.51 15.98
CA LEU A 223 -43.85 -36.73 16.33
C LEU A 223 -44.69 -37.29 15.18
N LEU A 224 -44.38 -36.92 13.93
CA LEU A 224 -45.08 -37.42 12.75
C LEU A 224 -44.49 -38.73 12.20
N GLY A 225 -43.44 -39.28 12.85
CA GLY A 225 -42.79 -40.51 12.41
C GLY A 225 -42.06 -40.39 11.06
N TRP A 226 -41.80 -39.18 10.55
CA TRP A 226 -41.19 -38.96 9.23
C TRP A 226 -39.73 -39.42 9.14
N HIS A 227 -39.10 -39.70 10.27
CA HIS A 227 -37.75 -40.26 10.38
C HIS A 227 -37.73 -41.80 10.46
N GLU A 228 -38.90 -42.46 10.51
CA GLU A 228 -38.97 -43.91 10.66
C GLU A 228 -38.57 -44.65 9.37
N ALA A 229 -37.93 -45.82 9.54
CA ALA A 229 -37.51 -46.64 8.41
C ALA A 229 -38.68 -47.20 7.59
N ALA A 230 -39.90 -47.21 8.15
CA ALA A 230 -41.11 -47.67 7.46
C ALA A 230 -41.46 -46.85 6.20
N LEU A 231 -40.95 -45.62 6.10
CA LEU A 231 -41.16 -44.74 4.95
C LEU A 231 -40.24 -45.05 3.76
N GLY A 232 -39.31 -46.00 3.88
CA GLY A 232 -38.36 -46.36 2.81
C GLY A 232 -37.59 -45.14 2.31
N ASP A 233 -37.55 -44.95 0.99
CA ASP A 233 -36.86 -43.84 0.33
C ASP A 233 -37.44 -42.45 0.68
N ASN A 234 -38.67 -42.40 1.20
CA ASN A 234 -39.30 -41.17 1.67
C ASN A 234 -38.98 -40.83 3.13
N LYS A 235 -38.10 -41.59 3.80
CA LYS A 235 -37.63 -41.24 5.14
C LYS A 235 -36.87 -39.91 5.11
N VAL A 236 -37.16 -39.05 6.09
CA VAL A 236 -36.35 -37.85 6.36
C VAL A 236 -35.04 -38.27 7.02
N GLU A 237 -33.92 -38.01 6.34
CA GLU A 237 -32.59 -38.27 6.90
C GLU A 237 -32.31 -37.39 8.13
N ILE A 238 -31.90 -38.02 9.22
CA ILE A 238 -31.55 -37.38 10.50
C ILE A 238 -30.05 -37.55 10.80
N VAL A 239 -29.55 -36.85 11.81
CA VAL A 239 -28.13 -36.92 12.22
C VAL A 239 -27.72 -38.35 12.61
N LYS A 240 -28.62 -39.09 13.27
CA LYS A 240 -28.40 -40.50 13.64
C LYS A 240 -28.04 -41.39 12.43
N ASP A 241 -28.48 -41.03 11.23
CA ASP A 241 -28.22 -41.79 10.00
C ASP A 241 -26.80 -41.59 9.46
N ILE A 242 -26.04 -40.61 9.98
CA ILE A 242 -24.60 -40.48 9.70
C ILE A 242 -23.82 -41.44 10.60
N GLU A 243 -23.96 -41.23 11.90
CA GLU A 243 -23.49 -42.09 12.99
C GLU A 243 -24.21 -41.61 14.27
N PRO A 244 -24.69 -42.50 15.16
CA PRO A 244 -25.29 -42.07 16.41
C PRO A 244 -24.28 -41.30 17.29
N ILE A 245 -24.65 -40.08 17.69
CA ILE A 245 -23.92 -39.33 18.71
C ILE A 245 -24.03 -40.11 20.03
N LYS A 246 -22.90 -40.58 20.56
CA LYS A 246 -22.80 -41.23 21.87
C LYS A 246 -22.26 -40.21 22.88
N ALA A 247 -22.88 -40.13 24.05
CA ALA A 247 -22.43 -39.27 25.14
C ALA A 247 -21.19 -39.89 25.83
N SER A 248 -19.99 -39.64 25.29
CA SER A 248 -18.74 -40.03 25.96
C SER A 248 -17.59 -39.06 25.65
N PHE A 249 -16.79 -38.78 26.68
CA PHE A 249 -15.51 -38.06 26.61
C PHE A 249 -14.30 -38.96 26.92
N SER A 250 -14.47 -40.29 26.89
CA SER A 250 -13.48 -41.24 27.41
C SER A 250 -12.10 -41.24 26.73
N SER A 251 -11.85 -40.38 25.73
CA SER A 251 -10.60 -40.33 24.96
C SER A 251 -10.27 -38.94 24.38
N VAL A 252 -10.67 -37.86 25.06
CA VAL A 252 -10.36 -36.49 24.58
C VAL A 252 -8.87 -36.21 24.65
N LEU A 253 -8.22 -36.45 25.79
CA LEU A 253 -6.77 -36.28 25.93
C LEU A 253 -6.07 -37.56 25.48
N HIS A 254 -5.17 -37.44 24.50
CA HIS A 254 -4.39 -38.55 23.98
C HIS A 254 -2.97 -38.06 23.70
N LEU A 255 -1.96 -38.73 24.27
CA LEU A 255 -0.56 -38.43 23.96
C LEU A 255 -0.12 -39.30 22.78
N PRO A 256 0.06 -38.73 21.56
CA PRO A 256 0.32 -39.54 20.39
C PRO A 256 1.73 -40.11 20.44
N GLU A 257 1.86 -41.42 20.30
CA GLU A 257 3.16 -42.12 20.34
C GLU A 257 4.06 -41.66 19.19
N THR A 258 3.45 -41.33 18.05
CA THR A 258 4.14 -40.81 16.86
C THR A 258 4.74 -39.42 17.06
N ILE A 259 4.24 -38.62 18.03
CA ILE A 259 4.81 -37.32 18.39
C ILE A 259 5.89 -37.48 19.46
N LEU A 260 5.67 -38.36 20.45
CA LEU A 260 6.61 -38.61 21.54
C LEU A 260 7.87 -39.35 21.07
N SER A 261 7.70 -40.30 20.16
CA SER A 261 8.77 -41.07 19.52
C SER A 261 8.69 -40.92 17.99
N PRO A 262 9.15 -39.77 17.44
CA PRO A 262 8.99 -39.48 16.02
C PRO A 262 9.84 -40.41 15.16
N ASN A 263 9.18 -41.16 14.28
CA ASN A 263 9.86 -41.85 13.19
C ASN A 263 10.30 -40.80 12.16
N LEU A 264 11.62 -40.64 11.98
CA LEU A 264 12.19 -39.62 11.09
C LEU A 264 11.77 -39.82 9.62
N GLU A 265 11.62 -41.06 9.18
CA GLU A 265 11.21 -41.38 7.82
C GLU A 265 9.76 -40.96 7.57
N LEU A 266 8.85 -41.36 8.47
CA LEU A 266 7.44 -40.95 8.43
C LEU A 266 7.29 -39.42 8.51
N THR A 267 8.04 -38.79 9.41
CA THR A 267 8.01 -37.32 9.58
C THR A 267 8.47 -36.60 8.32
N ARG A 268 9.50 -37.12 7.64
CA ARG A 268 10.01 -36.55 6.38
C ARG A 268 9.01 -36.74 5.23
N GLU A 269 8.37 -37.90 5.14
CA GLU A 269 7.35 -38.18 4.13
C GLU A 269 6.10 -37.31 4.32
N LEU A 270 5.65 -37.15 5.57
CA LEU A 270 4.56 -36.23 5.91
C LEU A 270 4.94 -34.76 5.74
N GLY A 271 6.23 -34.40 5.80
CA GLY A 271 6.68 -33.01 5.85
C GLY A 271 6.19 -32.14 4.70
N VAL A 272 6.28 -32.62 3.45
CA VAL A 272 5.82 -31.87 2.28
C VAL A 272 4.29 -31.71 2.30
N GLY A 273 3.57 -32.78 2.66
CA GLY A 273 2.12 -32.76 2.82
C GLY A 273 1.66 -31.82 3.93
N ALA A 274 2.39 -31.79 5.05
CA ALA A 274 2.12 -30.91 6.18
C ALA A 274 2.29 -29.44 5.82
N VAL A 275 3.31 -29.09 5.03
CA VAL A 275 3.49 -27.71 4.51
C VAL A 275 2.31 -27.33 3.61
N ALA A 276 1.94 -28.21 2.67
CA ALA A 276 0.81 -27.95 1.77
C ALA A 276 -0.50 -27.75 2.55
N LEU A 277 -0.79 -28.64 3.51
CA LEU A 277 -1.97 -28.60 4.35
C LEU A 277 -1.98 -27.38 5.29
N ALA A 278 -0.83 -26.99 5.83
CA ALA A 278 -0.66 -25.79 6.64
C ALA A 278 -0.98 -24.52 5.85
N VAL A 279 -0.40 -24.37 4.66
CA VAL A 279 -0.65 -23.23 3.77
C VAL A 279 -2.12 -23.20 3.34
N LEU A 280 -2.69 -24.36 2.98
CA LEU A 280 -4.10 -24.49 2.63
C LEU A 280 -5.01 -23.98 3.76
N GLY A 281 -4.81 -24.46 5.00
CA GLY A 281 -5.61 -24.03 6.15
C GLY A 281 -5.46 -22.54 6.47
N LEU A 282 -4.26 -21.97 6.32
CA LEU A 282 -4.05 -20.53 6.52
C LEU A 282 -4.71 -19.68 5.44
N ILE A 283 -4.64 -20.13 4.18
CA ILE A 283 -5.32 -19.45 3.06
C ILE A 283 -6.82 -19.48 3.29
N GLU A 284 -7.40 -20.62 3.64
CA GLU A 284 -8.83 -20.77 3.91
C GLU A 284 -9.26 -19.87 5.10
N ALA A 285 -8.59 -19.98 6.25
CA ALA A 285 -8.89 -19.16 7.43
C ALA A 285 -8.75 -17.65 7.17
N ALA A 286 -7.66 -17.22 6.55
CA ALA A 286 -7.41 -15.80 6.28
C ALA A 286 -8.42 -15.21 5.28
N SER A 287 -8.79 -16.00 4.29
CA SER A 287 -9.76 -15.65 3.26
C SER A 287 -11.15 -15.45 3.84
N ILE A 288 -11.62 -16.40 4.66
CA ILE A 288 -12.91 -16.32 5.34
C ILE A 288 -12.93 -15.14 6.32
N ALA A 289 -11.88 -15.00 7.11
CA ALA A 289 -11.75 -13.89 8.05
C ALA A 289 -11.82 -12.55 7.32
N ARG A 290 -11.11 -12.40 6.20
CA ARG A 290 -11.16 -11.19 5.38
C ARG A 290 -12.54 -10.94 4.76
N ALA A 291 -13.21 -11.99 4.29
CA ALA A 291 -14.58 -11.90 3.78
C ALA A 291 -15.55 -11.32 4.81
N VAL A 292 -15.54 -11.85 6.04
CA VAL A 292 -16.41 -11.34 7.10
C VAL A 292 -15.93 -9.99 7.65
N ALA A 293 -14.62 -9.74 7.72
CA ALA A 293 -14.07 -8.44 8.10
C ALA A 293 -14.51 -7.32 7.14
N SER A 294 -14.64 -7.61 5.85
CA SER A 294 -15.14 -6.63 4.87
C SER A 294 -16.59 -6.20 5.11
N GLN A 295 -17.39 -7.07 5.75
CA GLN A 295 -18.78 -6.79 6.12
C GLN A 295 -18.89 -6.17 7.53
N SER A 296 -18.13 -6.69 8.50
CA SER A 296 -18.15 -6.24 9.90
C SER A 296 -17.35 -4.96 10.17
N GLY A 297 -16.41 -4.60 9.28
CA GLY A 297 -15.47 -3.49 9.50
C GLY A 297 -14.34 -3.81 10.48
N GLN A 298 -14.20 -5.06 10.92
CA GLN A 298 -13.13 -5.48 11.83
C GLN A 298 -11.75 -5.33 11.17
N ARG A 299 -10.76 -4.86 11.94
CA ARG A 299 -9.34 -4.94 11.57
C ARG A 299 -8.74 -6.29 11.97
N LEU A 300 -8.03 -6.92 11.05
CA LEU A 300 -7.40 -8.23 11.26
C LEU A 300 -5.87 -8.10 11.30
N ASP A 301 -5.26 -8.76 12.27
CA ASP A 301 -3.83 -9.08 12.29
C ASP A 301 -3.65 -10.54 11.85
N PHE A 302 -3.24 -10.75 10.60
CA PHE A 302 -3.06 -12.10 10.05
C PHE A 302 -1.91 -12.87 10.68
N ASN A 303 -0.90 -12.20 11.26
CA ASN A 303 0.17 -12.92 11.98
C ASN A 303 -0.40 -13.56 13.25
N ARG A 304 -1.23 -12.80 13.97
CA ARG A 304 -1.95 -13.32 15.12
C ARG A 304 -2.97 -14.40 14.73
N GLU A 305 -3.64 -14.24 13.59
CA GLU A 305 -4.53 -15.27 13.07
C GLU A 305 -3.77 -16.58 12.79
N PHE A 306 -2.59 -16.51 12.17
CA PHE A 306 -1.74 -17.67 11.88
C PHE A 306 -1.28 -18.35 13.18
N ILE A 307 -0.90 -17.57 14.19
CA ILE A 307 -0.59 -18.08 15.53
C ILE A 307 -1.80 -18.82 16.13
N GLY A 308 -3.00 -18.25 16.00
CA GLY A 308 -4.23 -18.88 16.49
C GLY A 308 -4.53 -20.22 15.83
N GLN A 309 -4.52 -20.27 14.49
CA GLN A 309 -4.75 -21.52 13.76
C GLN A 309 -3.66 -22.56 14.05
N GLY A 310 -2.39 -22.14 14.06
CA GLY A 310 -1.26 -23.02 14.33
C GLY A 310 -1.28 -23.61 15.74
N ALA A 311 -1.53 -22.77 16.75
CA ALA A 311 -1.72 -23.23 18.12
C ALA A 311 -2.94 -24.15 18.26
N GLY A 312 -4.04 -23.84 17.56
CA GLY A 312 -5.24 -24.68 17.56
C GLY A 312 -4.97 -26.10 17.09
N ASN A 313 -4.21 -26.24 15.99
CA ASN A 313 -3.84 -27.54 15.45
C ASN A 313 -2.75 -28.23 16.29
N ALA A 314 -1.71 -27.51 16.71
CA ALA A 314 -0.61 -28.07 17.49
C ALA A 314 -1.10 -28.59 18.86
N VAL A 315 -1.94 -27.81 19.55
CA VAL A 315 -2.57 -28.25 20.81
C VAL A 315 -3.60 -29.33 20.52
N GLY A 316 -4.45 -29.15 19.50
CA GLY A 316 -5.50 -30.10 19.13
C GLY A 316 -4.99 -31.53 18.91
N ALA A 317 -3.79 -31.71 18.37
CA ALA A 317 -3.18 -33.01 18.18
C ALA A 317 -3.05 -33.83 19.48
N PHE A 318 -2.88 -33.18 20.64
CA PHE A 318 -2.85 -33.85 21.95
C PHE A 318 -4.23 -34.05 22.57
N PHE A 319 -5.27 -33.49 21.95
CA PHE A 319 -6.67 -33.63 22.38
C PHE A 319 -7.50 -34.37 21.32
N SER A 320 -6.90 -35.39 20.70
CA SER A 320 -7.56 -36.28 19.74
C SER A 320 -8.25 -35.53 18.58
N SER A 321 -7.74 -34.35 18.23
CA SER A 321 -8.24 -33.51 17.15
C SER A 321 -7.30 -33.61 15.96
N PHE A 322 -7.88 -33.64 14.76
CA PHE A 322 -7.12 -33.58 13.52
C PHE A 322 -7.06 -32.13 13.01
N ALA A 323 -6.25 -31.88 11.98
CA ALA A 323 -6.05 -30.54 11.46
C ALA A 323 -7.39 -29.88 11.08
N GLY A 324 -7.63 -28.71 11.65
CA GLY A 324 -8.78 -27.86 11.39
C GLY A 324 -8.37 -26.55 10.72
N SER A 325 -9.37 -25.85 10.22
CA SER A 325 -9.23 -24.56 9.55
C SER A 325 -10.49 -23.71 9.79
N GLY A 326 -10.46 -22.46 9.37
CA GLY A 326 -11.65 -21.61 9.36
C GLY A 326 -12.74 -22.23 8.49
N SER A 327 -13.97 -22.31 9.00
CA SER A 327 -15.10 -22.84 8.26
C SER A 327 -15.99 -21.71 7.74
N PHE A 328 -16.14 -21.63 6.42
CA PHE A 328 -16.91 -20.55 5.79
C PHE A 328 -18.37 -20.59 6.23
N THR A 329 -19.01 -21.77 6.24
CA THR A 329 -20.40 -21.96 6.67
C THR A 329 -20.59 -21.57 8.14
N ARG A 330 -19.78 -22.11 9.06
CA ARG A 330 -19.88 -21.79 10.49
C ARG A 330 -19.62 -20.32 10.79
N THR A 331 -18.62 -19.73 10.14
CA THR A 331 -18.27 -18.31 10.30
C THR A 331 -19.38 -17.39 9.76
N ALA A 332 -19.99 -17.74 8.63
CA ALA A 332 -21.13 -17.00 8.09
C ALA A 332 -22.33 -17.05 9.04
N VAL A 333 -22.65 -18.25 9.57
CA VAL A 333 -23.72 -18.43 10.56
C VAL A 333 -23.43 -17.62 11.81
N ASN A 334 -22.20 -17.69 12.32
CA ASN A 334 -21.77 -16.97 13.51
C ASN A 334 -22.00 -15.45 13.36
N PHE A 335 -21.49 -14.88 12.26
CA PHE A 335 -21.63 -13.46 11.96
C PHE A 335 -23.10 -13.04 11.77
N LYS A 336 -23.88 -13.80 11.00
CA LYS A 336 -25.29 -13.47 10.73
C LYS A 336 -26.20 -13.70 11.93
N SER A 337 -25.80 -14.56 12.87
CA SER A 337 -26.49 -14.75 14.16
C SER A 337 -26.19 -13.63 15.16
N GLY A 338 -25.38 -12.64 14.79
CA GLY A 338 -25.11 -11.46 15.60
C GLY A 338 -23.92 -11.61 16.55
N ALA A 339 -22.98 -12.52 16.28
CA ALA A 339 -21.73 -12.57 17.02
C ALA A 339 -21.00 -11.22 16.97
N VAL A 340 -20.49 -10.80 18.12
CA VAL A 340 -19.80 -9.52 18.32
C VAL A 340 -18.32 -9.74 18.56
N THR A 341 -17.98 -10.79 19.33
CA THR A 341 -16.60 -11.08 19.73
C THR A 341 -16.20 -12.52 19.47
N ARG A 342 -14.88 -12.79 19.54
CA ARG A 342 -14.29 -14.13 19.46
C ARG A 342 -14.90 -15.14 20.45
N MET A 343 -15.55 -14.66 21.52
CA MET A 343 -16.18 -15.53 22.51
C MET A 343 -17.33 -16.33 21.92
N SER A 344 -17.94 -15.91 20.81
CA SER A 344 -19.00 -16.71 20.18
C SER A 344 -18.50 -18.06 19.67
N ALA A 345 -17.25 -18.13 19.19
CA ALA A 345 -16.60 -19.38 18.81
C ALA A 345 -16.31 -20.26 20.05
N VAL A 346 -15.89 -19.65 21.16
CA VAL A 346 -15.71 -20.36 22.45
C VAL A 346 -17.04 -20.91 22.96
N PHE A 347 -18.11 -20.11 22.93
CA PHE A 347 -19.46 -20.58 23.26
C PHE A 347 -19.93 -21.67 22.30
N SER A 348 -19.59 -21.61 21.01
CA SER A 348 -19.91 -22.69 20.07
C SER A 348 -19.25 -24.01 20.46
N ALA A 349 -18.00 -23.99 20.93
CA ALA A 349 -17.34 -25.19 21.44
C ALA A 349 -17.99 -25.68 22.74
N LEU A 350 -18.34 -24.78 23.66
CA LEU A 350 -19.06 -25.13 24.89
C LEU A 350 -20.43 -25.74 24.62
N TRP A 351 -21.21 -25.18 23.69
CA TRP A 351 -22.49 -25.73 23.28
C TRP A 351 -22.35 -27.06 22.57
N THR A 352 -21.29 -27.25 21.78
CA THR A 352 -20.95 -28.55 21.19
C THR A 352 -20.70 -29.58 22.28
N ALA A 353 -19.86 -29.26 23.27
CA ALA A 353 -19.59 -30.12 24.42
C ALA A 353 -20.87 -30.46 25.21
N LEU A 354 -21.70 -29.45 25.48
CA LEU A 354 -22.96 -29.63 26.20
C LEU A 354 -23.94 -30.50 25.40
N THR A 355 -23.99 -30.32 24.08
CA THR A 355 -24.85 -31.12 23.20
C THR A 355 -24.46 -32.59 23.25
N ILE A 356 -23.16 -32.90 23.23
CA ILE A 356 -22.65 -34.27 23.35
C ILE A 356 -22.99 -34.87 24.72
N LEU A 357 -22.89 -34.11 25.81
CA LEU A 357 -23.11 -34.60 27.16
C LEU A 357 -24.58 -34.80 27.52
N LEU A 358 -25.42 -33.80 27.22
CA LEU A 358 -26.78 -33.71 27.75
C LEU A 358 -27.86 -33.93 26.70
N LEU A 359 -27.54 -33.68 25.42
CA LEU A 359 -28.53 -33.62 24.35
C LEU A 359 -28.20 -34.60 23.21
N ALA A 360 -27.31 -35.57 23.40
CA ALA A 360 -26.91 -36.51 22.34
C ALA A 360 -28.12 -37.25 21.78
N ASP A 361 -28.99 -37.76 22.66
CA ASP A 361 -30.20 -38.47 22.28
C ASP A 361 -31.15 -37.60 21.45
N VAL A 362 -31.29 -36.31 21.80
CA VAL A 362 -32.16 -35.36 21.08
C VAL A 362 -31.51 -34.92 19.76
N ALA A 363 -30.20 -34.63 19.78
CA ALA A 363 -29.45 -34.15 18.63
C ALA A 363 -29.42 -35.18 17.48
N ASN A 364 -29.50 -36.47 17.82
CA ASN A 364 -29.62 -37.56 16.86
C ASN A 364 -30.88 -37.45 15.96
N TYR A 365 -31.92 -36.76 16.40
CA TYR A 365 -33.17 -36.57 15.63
C TYR A 365 -33.23 -35.29 14.81
N ILE A 366 -32.13 -34.53 14.72
CA ILE A 366 -32.10 -33.31 13.90
C ILE A 366 -32.21 -33.67 12.40
N PRO A 367 -33.17 -33.14 11.65
CA PRO A 367 -33.31 -33.42 10.22
C PRO A 367 -32.24 -32.72 9.38
N LYS A 368 -31.61 -33.43 8.43
CA LYS A 368 -30.65 -32.85 7.49
C LYS A 368 -31.26 -31.75 6.62
N ALA A 369 -32.54 -31.91 6.24
CA ALA A 369 -33.28 -30.91 5.47
C ALA A 369 -33.46 -29.58 6.23
N SER A 370 -33.53 -29.62 7.56
CA SER A 370 -33.61 -28.40 8.37
C SER A 370 -32.28 -27.63 8.34
N LEU A 371 -31.15 -28.32 8.47
CA LEU A 371 -29.83 -27.73 8.35
C LEU A 371 -29.59 -27.11 6.97
N ALA A 372 -30.06 -27.80 5.92
CA ALA A 372 -30.03 -27.30 4.54
C ALA A 372 -30.80 -25.98 4.39
N GLY A 373 -32.01 -25.90 4.94
CA GLY A 373 -32.83 -24.70 4.93
C GLY A 373 -32.14 -23.50 5.60
N ILE A 374 -31.51 -23.71 6.77
CA ILE A 374 -30.75 -22.66 7.47
C ILE A 374 -29.60 -22.15 6.60
N LEU A 375 -28.81 -23.08 6.04
CA LEU A 375 -27.64 -22.76 5.22
C LEU A 375 -28.02 -22.01 3.94
N ILE A 376 -29.14 -22.34 3.30
CA ILE A 376 -29.63 -21.62 2.11
C ILE A 376 -29.99 -20.16 2.45
N VAL A 377 -30.68 -19.92 3.57
CA VAL A 377 -31.00 -18.56 4.01
C VAL A 377 -29.71 -17.78 4.29
N ILE A 378 -28.75 -18.40 4.97
CA ILE A 378 -27.48 -17.74 5.30
C ILE A 378 -26.70 -17.43 4.03
N ALA A 379 -26.57 -18.40 3.12
CA ALA A 379 -25.94 -18.23 1.82
C ALA A 379 -26.51 -17.04 1.03
N TYR A 380 -27.84 -16.89 1.01
CA TYR A 380 -28.48 -15.73 0.39
C TYR A 380 -28.03 -14.40 1.00
N THR A 381 -27.90 -14.33 2.32
CA THR A 381 -27.45 -13.10 3.02
C THR A 381 -25.97 -12.77 2.82
N MET A 382 -25.17 -13.68 2.27
CA MET A 382 -23.76 -13.44 1.95
C MET A 382 -23.59 -12.67 0.63
N ILE A 383 -24.60 -12.71 -0.24
CA ILE A 383 -24.57 -12.06 -1.55
C ILE A 383 -25.00 -10.59 -1.39
N ASP A 384 -24.02 -9.69 -1.21
CA ASP A 384 -24.25 -8.25 -1.15
C ASP A 384 -24.42 -7.64 -2.56
N LYS A 385 -25.67 -7.58 -3.02
CA LYS A 385 -26.04 -7.03 -4.33
C LYS A 385 -25.57 -5.58 -4.53
N LYS A 386 -25.54 -4.76 -3.47
CA LYS A 386 -25.12 -3.36 -3.57
C LYS A 386 -23.62 -3.27 -3.81
N ARG A 387 -22.82 -4.00 -3.02
CA ARG A 387 -21.35 -4.04 -3.18
C ARG A 387 -20.93 -4.67 -4.50
N LEU A 388 -21.65 -5.71 -4.95
CA LEU A 388 -21.47 -6.29 -6.28
C LEU A 388 -21.69 -5.24 -7.37
N ALA A 389 -22.80 -4.50 -7.32
CA ALA A 389 -23.11 -3.47 -8.30
C ALA A 389 -22.08 -2.32 -8.32
N VAL A 390 -21.66 -1.85 -7.14
CA VAL A 390 -20.64 -0.78 -7.01
C VAL A 390 -19.30 -1.25 -7.59
N THR A 391 -18.86 -2.46 -7.23
CA THR A 391 -17.60 -3.03 -7.73
C THR A 391 -17.66 -3.22 -9.24
N TRP A 392 -18.78 -3.71 -9.76
CA TRP A 392 -19.00 -3.90 -11.19
C TRP A 392 -19.01 -2.57 -11.98
N ARG A 393 -19.50 -1.48 -11.40
CA ARG A 393 -19.53 -0.17 -12.07
C ARG A 393 -18.26 0.67 -11.89
N SER A 394 -17.31 0.25 -11.05
CA SER A 394 -16.12 1.04 -10.70
C SER A 394 -15.08 1.15 -11.84
N THR A 395 -14.28 0.12 -12.06
CA THR A 395 -13.22 0.09 -13.09
C THR A 395 -13.26 -1.22 -13.86
N ARG A 396 -12.67 -1.24 -15.07
CA ARG A 396 -12.54 -2.48 -15.87
C ARG A 396 -11.76 -3.55 -15.12
N ASN A 397 -10.66 -3.17 -14.46
CA ASN A 397 -9.84 -4.09 -13.68
C ASN A 397 -10.63 -4.72 -12.53
N SER A 398 -11.39 -3.92 -11.78
CA SER A 398 -12.24 -4.43 -10.69
C SER A 398 -13.31 -5.39 -11.19
N ARG A 399 -13.88 -5.15 -12.39
CA ARG A 399 -14.82 -6.09 -13.03
C ARG A 399 -14.17 -7.42 -13.36
N TYR A 400 -13.00 -7.41 -13.99
CA TYR A 400 -12.29 -8.65 -14.33
C TYR A 400 -11.90 -9.45 -13.09
N VAL A 401 -11.37 -8.78 -12.06
CA VAL A 401 -11.03 -9.44 -10.78
C VAL A 401 -12.27 -10.03 -10.11
N LEU A 402 -13.37 -9.26 -10.05
CA LEU A 402 -14.62 -9.71 -9.46
C LEU A 402 -15.19 -10.94 -10.17
N PHE A 403 -15.32 -10.86 -11.49
CA PHE A 403 -15.85 -11.95 -12.31
C PHE A 403 -14.94 -13.17 -12.28
N GLY A 404 -13.63 -12.98 -12.46
CA GLY A 404 -12.64 -14.04 -12.42
C GLY A 404 -12.67 -14.79 -11.09
N THR A 405 -12.70 -14.07 -9.96
CA THR A 405 -12.79 -14.69 -8.64
C THR A 405 -14.11 -15.44 -8.44
N LEU A 406 -15.24 -14.84 -8.83
CA LEU A 406 -16.56 -15.48 -8.71
C LEU A 406 -16.63 -16.76 -9.56
N ALA A 407 -16.19 -16.71 -10.81
CA ALA A 407 -16.14 -17.86 -11.70
C ALA A 407 -15.21 -18.95 -11.16
N SER A 408 -13.99 -18.58 -10.72
CA SER A 408 -13.07 -19.52 -10.09
C SER A 408 -13.64 -20.15 -8.82
N THR A 409 -14.43 -19.43 -8.02
CA THR A 409 -15.07 -19.97 -6.81
C THR A 409 -16.12 -21.03 -7.13
N LEU A 410 -16.75 -20.95 -8.31
CA LEU A 410 -17.75 -21.94 -8.74
C LEU A 410 -17.11 -23.15 -9.41
N VAL A 411 -15.98 -23.00 -10.08
CA VAL A 411 -15.37 -24.07 -10.89
C VAL A 411 -14.23 -24.81 -10.16
N LEU A 412 -13.47 -24.09 -9.33
CA LEU A 412 -12.31 -24.60 -8.60
C LEU A 412 -12.65 -24.77 -7.12
N PRO A 413 -11.85 -25.56 -6.37
CA PRO A 413 -11.90 -25.53 -4.90
C PRO A 413 -11.72 -24.09 -4.37
N LEU A 414 -12.43 -23.77 -3.30
CA LEU A 414 -12.65 -22.39 -2.82
C LEU A 414 -11.34 -21.65 -2.51
N GLU A 415 -10.33 -22.36 -2.03
CA GLU A 415 -8.99 -21.86 -1.73
C GLU A 415 -8.26 -21.31 -2.97
N TYR A 416 -8.36 -21.99 -4.11
CA TYR A 416 -7.69 -21.60 -5.35
C TYR A 416 -8.35 -20.37 -5.96
N ALA A 417 -9.64 -20.16 -5.74
CA ALA A 417 -10.36 -19.01 -6.27
C ALA A 417 -9.77 -17.69 -5.80
N ILE A 418 -9.31 -17.63 -4.55
CA ILE A 418 -8.68 -16.41 -4.00
C ILE A 418 -7.26 -16.25 -4.52
N ILE A 419 -6.49 -17.33 -4.67
CA ILE A 419 -5.17 -17.27 -5.28
C ILE A 419 -5.28 -16.71 -6.70
N VAL A 420 -6.22 -17.24 -7.50
CA VAL A 420 -6.50 -16.75 -8.86
C VAL A 420 -6.95 -15.29 -8.83
N GLY A 421 -7.85 -14.92 -7.92
CA GLY A 421 -8.29 -13.54 -7.77
C GLY A 421 -7.17 -12.57 -7.42
N VAL A 422 -6.28 -12.95 -6.49
CA VAL A 422 -5.10 -12.17 -6.09
C VAL A 422 -4.12 -12.06 -7.25
N ALA A 423 -3.81 -13.17 -7.91
CA ALA A 423 -2.91 -13.20 -9.07
C ALA A 423 -3.44 -12.29 -10.18
N LEU A 424 -4.72 -12.40 -10.53
CA LEU A 424 -5.37 -11.54 -11.50
C LEU A 424 -5.34 -10.07 -11.07
N SER A 425 -5.58 -9.79 -9.79
CA SER A 425 -5.49 -8.43 -9.24
C SER A 425 -4.08 -7.86 -9.31
N LEU A 426 -3.05 -8.67 -9.05
CA LEU A 426 -1.65 -8.27 -9.14
C LEU A 426 -1.22 -8.05 -10.60
N ILE A 427 -1.58 -8.95 -11.51
CA ILE A 427 -1.28 -8.81 -12.95
C ILE A 427 -1.92 -7.52 -13.50
N LEU A 428 -3.19 -7.26 -13.17
CA LEU A 428 -3.88 -6.04 -13.61
C LEU A 428 -3.32 -4.78 -12.94
N LEU A 429 -2.89 -4.87 -11.67
CA LEU A 429 -2.19 -3.78 -11.00
C LEU A 429 -0.87 -3.44 -11.70
N LEU A 430 -0.06 -4.46 -12.04
CA LEU A 430 1.18 -4.28 -12.77
C LEU A 430 0.95 -3.63 -14.15
N ARG A 431 -0.10 -4.06 -14.86
CA ARG A 431 -0.49 -3.42 -16.14
C ARG A 431 -0.88 -1.95 -15.99
N THR A 432 -1.44 -1.57 -14.84
CA THR A 432 -1.95 -0.20 -14.62
C THR A 432 -0.88 0.72 -14.07
N THR A 433 0.02 0.19 -13.25
CA THR A 433 0.94 1.03 -12.49
C THR A 433 2.05 1.58 -13.40
N GLY A 434 2.17 1.14 -14.67
CA GLY A 434 3.36 1.28 -15.51
C GLY A 434 3.38 2.48 -16.44
N THR A 435 2.47 3.44 -16.26
CA THR A 435 2.40 4.64 -17.09
C THR A 435 2.93 5.83 -16.29
N THR A 436 4.04 6.42 -16.73
CA THR A 436 4.43 7.77 -16.29
C THR A 436 3.53 8.78 -16.97
N ASP A 437 2.99 9.72 -16.19
CA ASP A 437 2.27 10.85 -16.79
C ASP A 437 3.28 11.96 -17.03
N LEU A 438 3.51 12.26 -18.30
CA LEU A 438 4.39 13.34 -18.72
C LEU A 438 3.57 14.48 -19.31
N THR A 439 3.70 15.64 -18.67
CA THR A 439 3.07 16.88 -19.10
C THR A 439 4.13 17.96 -19.30
N GLN A 440 3.79 19.01 -20.04
CA GLN A 440 4.62 20.19 -20.20
C GLN A 440 4.02 21.35 -19.43
N LEU A 441 4.84 22.06 -18.66
CA LEU A 441 4.47 23.32 -18.03
C LEU A 441 4.77 24.47 -19.00
N VAL A 442 3.71 25.21 -19.37
CA VAL A 442 3.79 26.39 -20.23
C VAL A 442 3.60 27.62 -19.36
N PHE A 443 4.55 28.53 -19.41
CA PHE A 443 4.55 29.78 -18.64
C PHE A 443 4.12 30.91 -19.56
N HIS A 444 3.08 31.65 -19.16
CA HIS A 444 2.56 32.79 -19.90
C HIS A 444 3.09 34.12 -19.34
N ASP A 445 3.01 35.18 -20.14
CA ASP A 445 3.51 36.52 -19.77
C ASP A 445 2.77 37.14 -18.58
N ASP A 446 1.55 36.68 -18.28
CA ASP A 446 0.72 37.09 -17.16
C ASP A 446 1.02 36.33 -15.85
N GLN A 447 2.12 35.56 -15.81
CA GLN A 447 2.56 34.71 -14.69
C GLN A 447 1.65 33.48 -14.43
N THR A 448 0.72 33.16 -15.34
CA THR A 448 -0.03 31.91 -15.25
C THR A 448 0.78 30.73 -15.78
N ILE A 449 0.48 29.54 -15.26
CA ILE A 449 1.17 28.29 -15.61
C ILE A 449 0.12 27.27 -16.02
N ASP A 450 0.18 26.83 -17.27
CA ASP A 450 -0.68 25.76 -17.78
C ASP A 450 0.09 24.43 -17.83
N GLU A 451 -0.58 23.36 -17.40
CA GLU A 451 -0.09 22.00 -17.55
C GLU A 451 -0.78 21.35 -18.76
N VAL A 452 -0.02 21.12 -19.84
CA VAL A 452 -0.53 20.64 -21.11
C VAL A 452 0.08 19.29 -21.49
N PRO A 453 -0.69 18.35 -22.09
CA PRO A 453 -0.11 17.15 -22.68
C PRO A 453 0.86 17.50 -23.81
N PHE A 454 1.94 16.73 -23.97
CA PHE A 454 2.98 17.02 -24.97
C PHE A 454 2.48 17.20 -26.40
N ASN A 455 1.46 16.43 -26.80
CA ASN A 455 0.87 16.51 -28.14
C ASN A 455 0.16 17.85 -28.44
N ARG A 456 -0.06 18.69 -27.43
CA ARG A 456 -0.71 20.00 -27.53
C ARG A 456 0.19 21.15 -27.09
N ALA A 457 1.44 20.87 -26.70
CA ALA A 457 2.33 21.87 -26.16
C ALA A 457 2.90 22.77 -27.27
N PRO A 458 2.98 24.10 -27.06
CA PRO A 458 3.59 25.01 -28.02
C PRO A 458 5.11 24.81 -28.07
N ALA A 459 5.68 25.04 -29.25
CA ALA A 459 7.13 25.01 -29.42
C ALA A 459 7.79 26.17 -28.66
N SER A 460 8.73 25.84 -27.77
CA SER A 460 9.46 26.78 -26.91
C SER A 460 10.96 26.52 -26.95
N GLU A 461 11.75 27.57 -26.73
CA GLU A 461 13.21 27.46 -26.54
C GLU A 461 13.56 26.75 -25.22
N VAL A 462 12.74 26.96 -24.19
CA VAL A 462 12.82 26.30 -22.89
C VAL A 462 11.60 25.40 -22.71
N VAL A 463 11.82 24.08 -22.71
CA VAL A 463 10.76 23.08 -22.54
C VAL A 463 10.81 22.56 -21.11
N THR A 464 9.72 22.74 -20.35
CA THR A 464 9.62 22.27 -18.96
C THR A 464 8.74 21.03 -18.89
N VAL A 465 9.36 19.86 -18.77
CA VAL A 465 8.68 18.57 -18.61
C VAL A 465 8.40 18.35 -17.12
N ASN A 466 7.14 18.12 -16.79
CA ASN A 466 6.72 17.64 -15.47
C ASN A 466 6.58 16.12 -15.49
N MET A 467 7.37 15.45 -14.65
CA MET A 467 7.38 13.99 -14.53
C MET A 467 6.64 13.59 -13.26
N GLU A 468 5.54 12.85 -13.42
CA GLU A 468 4.74 12.36 -12.29
C GLU A 468 4.61 10.83 -12.29
N GLY A 469 4.62 10.25 -11.08
CA GLY A 469 4.34 8.83 -10.86
C GLY A 469 5.55 8.00 -10.43
N ASP A 470 5.52 6.72 -10.81
CA ASP A 470 6.51 5.71 -10.44
C ASP A 470 7.33 5.30 -11.67
N LEU A 471 8.63 5.57 -11.64
CA LEU A 471 9.59 5.25 -12.69
C LEU A 471 10.30 3.92 -12.38
N TYR A 472 9.65 2.83 -12.76
CA TYR A 472 10.22 1.48 -12.68
C TYR A 472 10.30 0.86 -14.07
N PHE A 473 10.90 -0.34 -14.14
CA PHE A 473 11.29 -0.98 -15.40
C PHE A 473 10.16 -1.14 -16.44
N ALA A 474 8.89 -1.17 -16.03
CA ALA A 474 7.77 -1.33 -16.95
C ALA A 474 7.38 -0.02 -17.67
N ALA A 475 7.66 1.15 -17.08
CA ALA A 475 7.39 2.46 -17.66
C ALA A 475 8.53 2.97 -18.57
N ALA A 476 9.61 2.20 -18.64
CA ALA A 476 10.89 2.58 -19.20
C ALA A 476 10.83 2.81 -20.73
N GLU A 477 10.17 1.92 -21.46
CA GLU A 477 10.14 1.97 -22.95
C GLU A 477 9.32 3.16 -23.47
N ASP A 478 8.16 3.43 -22.87
CA ASP A 478 7.30 4.54 -23.29
C ASP A 478 7.94 5.90 -22.95
N LEU A 479 8.65 5.99 -21.83
CA LEU A 479 9.29 7.22 -21.35
C LEU A 479 10.31 7.80 -22.34
N ASP A 480 11.15 6.95 -22.93
CA ASP A 480 12.21 7.41 -23.84
C ASP A 480 11.60 8.02 -25.12
N TYR A 481 10.54 7.41 -25.66
CA TYR A 481 9.81 7.94 -26.80
C TYR A 481 9.11 9.27 -26.47
N GLU A 482 8.40 9.34 -25.34
CA GLU A 482 7.68 10.54 -24.92
C GLU A 482 8.63 11.72 -24.64
N LEU A 483 9.76 11.48 -23.97
CA LEU A 483 10.78 12.50 -23.73
C LEU A 483 11.40 13.03 -25.02
N LEU A 484 11.57 12.20 -26.05
CA LEU A 484 12.07 12.67 -27.34
C LEU A 484 11.03 13.48 -28.12
N SER A 485 9.73 13.19 -27.93
CA SER A 485 8.63 13.88 -28.61
C SER A 485 8.49 15.36 -28.21
N CYS A 486 9.00 15.75 -27.03
CA CYS A 486 8.93 17.14 -26.55
C CYS A 486 10.00 18.06 -27.18
N ILE A 487 10.98 17.50 -27.88
CA ILE A 487 12.08 18.26 -28.48
C ILE A 487 11.65 18.79 -29.85
N THR A 488 11.58 20.10 -29.99
CA THR A 488 11.30 20.79 -31.26
C THR A 488 12.57 21.45 -31.83
N PRO A 489 12.61 21.86 -33.10
CA PRO A 489 13.76 22.58 -33.67
C PRO A 489 14.10 23.90 -32.94
N LYS A 490 13.12 24.49 -32.24
CA LYS A 490 13.30 25.71 -31.43
C LYS A 490 13.93 25.42 -30.07
N THR A 491 13.85 24.19 -29.58
CA THR A 491 14.30 23.84 -28.23
C THR A 491 15.81 24.03 -28.09
N ARG A 492 16.23 24.58 -26.96
CA ARG A 492 17.63 24.81 -26.58
C ARG A 492 17.93 24.21 -25.20
N VAL A 493 16.97 24.33 -24.27
CA VAL A 493 17.09 23.78 -22.92
C VAL A 493 15.85 22.96 -22.57
N VAL A 494 16.06 21.79 -21.99
CA VAL A 494 15.02 20.93 -21.41
C VAL A 494 15.15 20.93 -19.90
N ILE A 495 14.05 21.24 -19.21
CA ILE A 495 13.93 21.18 -17.75
C ILE A 495 13.09 19.95 -17.38
N LEU A 496 13.65 19.02 -16.61
CA LEU A 496 12.89 17.91 -16.03
C LEU A 496 12.52 18.23 -14.58
N ARG A 497 11.23 18.40 -14.31
CA ARG A 497 10.65 18.56 -12.98
C ARG A 497 10.27 17.20 -12.43
N MET A 498 10.93 16.82 -11.33
CA MET A 498 10.91 15.48 -10.76
C MET A 498 10.34 15.43 -9.33
N LYS A 499 9.72 16.53 -8.86
CA LYS A 499 9.20 16.65 -7.48
C LYS A 499 8.13 15.62 -7.12
N ARG A 500 7.38 15.11 -8.10
CA ARG A 500 6.29 14.15 -7.91
C ARG A 500 6.66 12.71 -8.31
N LEU A 501 7.95 12.44 -8.49
CA LEU A 501 8.47 11.10 -8.64
C LEU A 501 8.58 10.42 -7.27
N ARG A 502 8.00 9.23 -7.13
CA ARG A 502 8.00 8.49 -5.86
C ARG A 502 9.06 7.40 -5.83
N THR A 503 9.06 6.55 -6.86
CA THR A 503 9.97 5.41 -6.95
C THR A 503 10.81 5.53 -8.21
N VAL A 504 12.13 5.56 -8.07
CA VAL A 504 13.06 5.68 -9.21
C VAL A 504 14.13 4.60 -9.10
N GLY A 505 14.12 3.66 -10.05
CA GLY A 505 15.06 2.53 -10.09
C GLY A 505 16.29 2.77 -10.98
N SER A 506 17.17 1.77 -11.07
CA SER A 506 18.34 1.78 -11.96
C SER A 506 17.96 1.90 -13.44
N THR A 507 16.87 1.25 -13.88
CA THR A 507 16.37 1.35 -15.25
C THR A 507 15.97 2.77 -15.63
N ALA A 508 15.31 3.49 -14.72
CA ALA A 508 14.94 4.89 -14.94
C ALA A 508 16.19 5.79 -15.07
N MET A 509 17.23 5.54 -14.27
CA MET A 509 18.51 6.25 -14.41
C MET A 509 19.19 5.98 -15.74
N ALA A 510 19.13 4.74 -16.25
CA ALA A 510 19.69 4.41 -17.55
C ALA A 510 19.01 5.18 -18.68
N ILE A 511 17.68 5.36 -18.60
CA ILE A 511 16.93 6.16 -19.59
C ILE A 511 17.23 7.64 -19.46
N LEU A 512 17.25 8.20 -18.24
CA LEU A 512 17.64 9.61 -18.08
C LEU A 512 19.08 9.86 -18.54
N GLU A 513 19.98 8.88 -18.39
CA GLU A 513 21.31 8.95 -18.95
C GLU A 513 21.30 8.92 -20.49
N HIS A 514 20.52 8.02 -21.08
CA HIS A 514 20.34 7.94 -22.53
C HIS A 514 19.79 9.26 -23.09
N PHE A 515 18.74 9.79 -22.47
CA PHE A 515 18.16 11.08 -22.82
C PHE A 515 19.18 12.23 -22.71
N TRP A 516 19.97 12.25 -21.63
CA TRP A 516 21.05 13.23 -21.48
C TRP A 516 22.11 13.12 -22.60
N LYS A 517 22.49 11.90 -23.03
CA LYS A 517 23.42 11.71 -24.15
C LYS A 517 22.86 12.28 -25.46
N ILE A 518 21.59 12.00 -25.76
CA ILE A 518 20.93 12.54 -26.96
C ILE A 518 20.86 14.06 -26.93
N LEU A 519 20.50 14.66 -25.79
CA LEU A 519 20.50 16.12 -25.65
C LEU A 519 21.89 16.69 -25.88
N LYS A 520 22.93 16.06 -25.32
CA LYS A 520 24.32 16.49 -25.50
C LYS A 520 24.79 16.40 -26.95
N GLU A 521 24.43 15.34 -27.68
CA GLU A 521 24.75 15.16 -29.10
C GLU A 521 24.09 16.22 -29.99
N ARG A 522 22.91 16.71 -29.58
CA ARG A 522 22.17 17.80 -30.27
C ARG A 522 22.55 19.21 -29.78
N ASP A 523 23.57 19.32 -28.94
CA ASP A 523 23.99 20.54 -28.23
C ASP A 523 22.89 21.22 -27.39
N LEU A 524 21.89 20.45 -26.96
CA LEU A 524 20.83 20.89 -26.06
C LEU A 524 21.29 20.74 -24.60
N LYS A 525 20.83 21.64 -23.72
CA LYS A 525 21.16 21.57 -22.28
C LYS A 525 20.05 20.91 -21.49
N LEU A 526 20.44 20.10 -20.50
CA LEU A 526 19.53 19.46 -19.54
C LEU A 526 19.63 20.14 -18.18
N VAL A 527 18.50 20.55 -17.64
CA VAL A 527 18.35 21.05 -16.27
C VAL A 527 17.34 20.16 -15.54
N VAL A 528 17.59 19.86 -14.28
CA VAL A 528 16.70 19.02 -13.47
C VAL A 528 16.29 19.74 -12.19
N CYS A 529 15.03 19.62 -11.79
CA CYS A 529 14.52 20.31 -10.61
C CYS A 529 13.52 19.47 -9.79
N GLY A 530 13.35 19.83 -8.52
CA GLY A 530 12.50 19.09 -7.60
C GLY A 530 13.11 17.78 -7.14
N ILE A 531 14.44 17.71 -7.00
CA ILE A 531 15.13 16.50 -6.57
C ILE A 531 14.99 16.31 -5.06
N GLU A 532 14.26 15.27 -4.65
CA GLU A 532 14.17 14.81 -3.27
C GLU A 532 15.42 14.01 -2.84
N GLU A 533 15.63 13.83 -1.53
CA GLU A 533 16.85 13.20 -1.00
C GLU A 533 17.04 11.75 -1.47
N ASP A 534 15.95 10.99 -1.65
CA ASP A 534 16.04 9.61 -2.14
C ASP A 534 16.42 9.55 -3.63
N LEU A 535 15.89 10.46 -4.46
CA LEU A 535 16.28 10.58 -5.87
C LEU A 535 17.74 11.01 -6.01
N LYS A 536 18.21 11.94 -5.17
CA LYS A 536 19.61 12.37 -5.12
C LYS A 536 20.56 11.22 -4.83
N LYS A 537 20.23 10.31 -3.91
CA LYS A 537 21.05 9.11 -3.62
C LYS A 537 21.18 8.23 -4.88
N VAL A 538 20.07 7.98 -5.56
CA VAL A 538 20.04 7.14 -6.77
C VAL A 538 20.81 7.80 -7.92
N MET A 539 20.65 9.12 -8.14
CA MET A 539 21.40 9.88 -9.15
C MET A 539 22.90 9.94 -8.87
N THR A 540 23.29 9.96 -7.59
CA THR A 540 24.71 9.91 -7.19
C THR A 540 25.28 8.53 -7.46
N GLY A 541 24.56 7.46 -7.09
CA GLY A 541 24.98 6.08 -7.32
C GLY A 541 25.07 5.69 -8.80
N SER A 542 24.21 6.25 -9.66
CA SER A 542 24.25 6.02 -11.11
C SER A 542 25.31 6.85 -11.85
N GLY A 543 25.90 7.85 -11.20
CA GLY A 543 26.82 8.80 -11.82
C GLY A 543 26.16 9.85 -12.73
N LEU A 544 24.83 9.81 -12.89
CA LEU A 544 24.08 10.79 -13.68
C LEU A 544 24.23 12.21 -13.11
N ARG A 545 24.30 12.33 -11.78
CA ARG A 545 24.56 13.59 -11.08
C ARG A 545 25.84 14.29 -11.55
N ASN A 546 26.93 13.54 -11.69
CA ASN A 546 28.21 14.07 -12.14
C ASN A 546 28.19 14.47 -13.63
N LYS A 547 27.39 13.76 -14.44
CA LYS A 547 27.24 14.03 -15.89
C LYS A 547 26.44 15.31 -16.16
N ILE A 548 25.35 15.53 -15.42
CA ILE A 548 24.50 16.74 -15.53
C ILE A 548 25.24 17.97 -14.98
N GLY A 549 26.01 17.78 -13.90
CA GLY A 549 26.70 18.83 -13.17
C GLY A 549 25.79 19.49 -12.14
N GLU A 550 26.31 19.73 -10.92
CA GLU A 550 25.54 20.31 -9.80
C GLU A 550 24.85 21.63 -10.16
N GLN A 551 25.47 22.44 -11.02
CA GLN A 551 24.95 23.74 -11.47
C GLN A 551 23.63 23.67 -12.25
N ASN A 552 23.22 22.48 -12.67
CA ASN A 552 21.98 22.23 -13.41
C ASN A 552 21.00 21.36 -12.61
N ILE A 553 21.25 21.18 -11.30
CA ILE A 553 20.45 20.34 -10.40
C ILE A 553 19.85 21.20 -9.29
N PHE A 554 18.52 21.28 -9.26
CA PHE A 554 17.78 22.04 -8.25
C PHE A 554 16.99 21.11 -7.32
N TYR A 555 17.36 21.10 -6.04
CA TYR A 555 16.73 20.24 -5.03
C TYR A 555 15.32 20.71 -4.68
N ALA A 556 14.49 19.79 -4.22
CA ALA A 556 13.14 20.10 -3.78
C ALA A 556 13.17 21.03 -2.55
N ASP A 557 12.31 22.04 -2.57
CA ASP A 557 12.06 22.94 -1.44
C ASP A 557 10.60 22.78 -0.98
N ASN A 558 10.32 23.17 0.27
CA ASN A 558 8.98 23.22 0.84
C ASN A 558 8.09 24.24 0.14
N ARG A 559 8.68 25.31 -0.44
CA ARG A 559 7.93 26.27 -1.25
C ARG A 559 7.52 25.65 -2.59
N LEU A 560 6.26 25.84 -2.97
CA LEU A 560 5.75 25.44 -4.28
C LEU A 560 6.52 26.17 -5.39
N PHE A 561 6.91 25.43 -6.43
CA PHE A 561 7.60 25.88 -7.65
C PHE A 561 8.98 26.56 -7.51
N GLN A 562 9.49 26.83 -6.32
CA GLN A 562 10.79 27.49 -6.15
C GLN A 562 11.95 26.81 -6.91
N SER A 563 12.04 25.48 -6.82
CA SER A 563 13.06 24.71 -7.57
C SER A 563 12.86 24.80 -9.09
N THR A 564 11.61 24.93 -9.53
CA THR A 564 11.23 25.05 -10.95
C THR A 564 11.52 26.45 -11.48
N GLU A 565 11.22 27.50 -10.71
CA GLU A 565 11.57 28.89 -11.02
C GLU A 565 13.10 29.07 -11.15
N LEU A 566 13.86 28.48 -10.23
CA LEU A 566 15.32 28.45 -10.29
C LEU A 566 15.85 27.78 -11.57
N ALA A 567 15.26 26.63 -11.92
CA ALA A 567 15.61 25.90 -13.13
C ALA A 567 15.27 26.69 -14.40
N LEU A 568 14.13 27.38 -14.42
CA LEU A 568 13.73 28.27 -15.52
C LEU A 568 14.69 29.44 -15.68
N ALA A 569 15.05 30.12 -14.58
CA ALA A 569 16.00 31.22 -14.62
C ALA A 569 17.36 30.77 -15.18
N ARG A 570 17.80 29.58 -14.76
CA ARG A 570 19.02 28.96 -15.28
C ARG A 570 18.92 28.62 -16.77
N ALA A 571 17.80 28.06 -17.21
CA ALA A 571 17.57 27.71 -18.60
C ALA A 571 17.55 28.95 -19.51
N TRP A 572 16.79 29.98 -19.16
CA TRP A 572 16.76 31.24 -19.92
C TRP A 572 18.12 31.93 -19.97
N SER A 573 18.91 31.87 -18.90
CA SER A 573 20.28 32.36 -18.90
C SER A 573 21.17 31.64 -19.93
N MET A 574 21.00 30.34 -20.14
CA MET A 574 21.74 29.60 -21.17
C MET A 574 21.33 30.02 -22.58
N VAL A 575 20.03 30.17 -22.83
CA VAL A 575 19.50 30.64 -24.12
C VAL A 575 20.04 32.03 -24.46
N GLU A 576 20.02 32.94 -23.49
CA GLU A 576 20.50 34.31 -23.70
C GLU A 576 22.02 34.37 -23.92
N MET A 577 22.79 33.53 -23.21
CA MET A 577 24.23 33.40 -23.45
C MET A 577 24.53 32.88 -24.86
N GLU A 578 23.73 31.95 -25.38
CA GLU A 578 23.85 31.49 -26.77
C GLU A 578 23.47 32.57 -27.78
N ARG A 579 22.42 33.36 -27.51
CA ARG A 579 22.03 34.51 -28.34
C ARG A 579 23.12 35.58 -28.39
N SER A 580 23.69 35.92 -27.24
CA SER A 580 24.75 36.93 -27.13
C SER A 580 26.04 36.52 -27.86
N LYS A 581 26.32 35.22 -27.99
CA LYS A 581 27.42 34.71 -28.82
C LYS A 581 27.15 34.83 -30.32
N ASN A 582 25.89 34.94 -30.73
CA ASN A 582 25.45 34.97 -32.12
C ASN A 582 25.07 36.37 -32.64
N GLN A 583 24.95 37.39 -31.77
CA GLN A 583 24.65 38.77 -32.18
C GLN A 583 25.91 39.67 -32.15
N THR A 584 26.31 40.18 -33.32
CA THR A 584 27.17 41.37 -33.45
C THR A 584 26.33 42.65 -33.29
N ALA A 585 26.79 43.61 -32.49
CA ALA A 585 26.04 44.78 -32.03
C ALA A 585 25.60 45.76 -33.16
N PRO A 586 24.39 46.35 -33.12
CA PRO A 586 23.99 47.48 -33.97
C PRO A 586 24.06 48.86 -33.26
N ALA A 587 24.21 49.92 -34.05
CA ALA A 587 24.52 51.29 -33.65
C ALA A 587 23.30 52.25 -33.48
N ASP A 588 23.46 53.16 -32.51
CA ASP A 588 22.94 54.54 -32.29
C ASP A 588 21.56 55.02 -32.82
N SER A 589 20.74 55.57 -31.91
CA SER A 589 19.97 56.82 -32.10
C SER A 589 19.50 57.42 -30.76
N ALA A 590 19.51 58.77 -30.64
CA ALA A 590 19.19 59.54 -29.43
C ALA A 590 18.12 60.62 -29.68
N SER A 591 17.32 60.96 -28.66
CA SER A 591 16.57 62.25 -28.53
C SER A 591 16.15 62.53 -27.06
N SER A 592 15.79 63.78 -26.76
CA SER A 592 16.03 64.58 -25.53
C SER A 592 14.84 64.89 -24.60
N ASP A 593 15.18 65.41 -23.40
CA ASP A 593 14.45 66.27 -22.43
C ASP A 593 13.30 65.69 -21.56
N THR A 594 13.68 65.18 -20.38
CA THR A 594 12.82 65.01 -19.17
C THR A 594 13.66 65.21 -17.89
N THR A 595 13.15 65.95 -16.90
CA THR A 595 13.73 66.00 -15.54
C THR A 595 13.58 64.64 -14.87
N ILE A 596 14.69 63.97 -14.63
CA ILE A 596 14.74 62.57 -14.15
C ILE A 596 14.67 62.53 -12.61
N THR A 597 13.72 61.78 -12.07
CA THR A 597 13.49 61.58 -10.62
C THR A 597 13.93 60.18 -10.15
N ALA A 598 14.00 59.92 -8.83
CA ALA A 598 14.37 58.59 -8.31
C ALA A 598 13.50 57.45 -8.87
N LYS A 599 12.22 57.73 -9.16
CA LYS A 599 11.27 56.81 -9.79
C LYS A 599 11.69 56.35 -11.19
N ASP A 600 12.37 57.21 -11.95
CA ASP A 600 12.71 56.95 -13.35
C ASP A 600 13.96 56.07 -13.50
N ILE A 601 14.71 55.88 -12.40
CA ILE A 601 16.00 55.18 -12.40
C ILE A 601 16.06 54.03 -11.38
N LEU A 602 15.00 53.80 -10.61
CA LEU A 602 14.97 52.73 -9.62
C LEU A 602 14.81 51.35 -10.26
N THR A 603 15.43 50.33 -9.66
CA THR A 603 15.30 48.93 -10.09
C THR A 603 14.25 48.21 -9.23
N PRO A 604 13.10 47.76 -9.79
CA PRO A 604 11.96 47.28 -8.99
C PRO A 604 11.90 45.76 -8.71
N ARG A 605 13.00 44.99 -8.83
CA ARG A 605 12.96 43.51 -8.70
C ARG A 605 13.83 43.02 -7.54
N LEU A 606 13.18 42.54 -6.47
CA LEU A 606 13.79 41.85 -5.33
C LEU A 606 13.13 40.46 -5.19
N LEU A 607 13.88 39.37 -5.41
CA LEU A 607 13.44 37.98 -5.16
C LEU A 607 14.60 37.14 -4.59
N ARG A 608 14.47 36.69 -3.33
CA ARG A 608 15.51 36.13 -2.44
C ARG A 608 15.79 34.61 -2.62
N PHE A 609 17.04 34.17 -2.47
CA PHE A 609 17.45 32.75 -2.30
C PHE A 609 18.29 32.50 -1.04
N GLY A 610 18.34 31.24 -0.57
CA GLY A 610 18.85 30.84 0.76
C GLY A 610 20.32 30.41 0.86
N ASN A 611 20.87 30.55 2.08
CA ASN A 611 22.30 30.48 2.44
C ASN A 611 23.08 29.19 2.10
N GLN A 612 22.42 28.05 1.89
CA GLN A 612 23.16 26.78 1.70
C GLN A 612 23.69 26.57 0.27
N HIS A 613 23.04 27.15 -0.73
CA HIS A 613 23.47 27.06 -2.13
C HIS A 613 24.71 27.92 -2.40
N GLN A 614 24.72 29.15 -1.87
CA GLN A 614 25.82 30.12 -1.99
C GLN A 614 27.11 29.59 -1.34
N LEU A 615 27.00 28.88 -0.21
CA LEU A 615 28.15 28.31 0.48
C LEU A 615 28.81 27.16 -0.31
N ARG A 616 28.02 26.35 -1.04
CA ARG A 616 28.53 25.22 -1.84
C ARG A 616 29.20 25.70 -3.13
N GLU A 617 28.61 26.68 -3.80
CA GLU A 617 29.20 27.36 -4.97
C GLU A 617 30.55 28.00 -4.61
N ALA A 618 30.61 28.74 -3.49
CA ALA A 618 31.83 29.37 -3.03
C ALA A 618 32.98 28.37 -2.75
N VAL A 619 32.69 27.25 -2.09
CA VAL A 619 33.71 26.23 -1.75
C VAL A 619 34.22 25.47 -2.98
N TRP A 620 33.33 25.12 -3.92
CA TRP A 620 33.74 24.47 -5.17
C TRP A 620 34.61 25.39 -6.03
N LEU A 621 34.26 26.68 -6.11
CA LEU A 621 35.03 27.66 -6.86
C LEU A 621 36.45 27.84 -6.32
N VAL A 622 36.61 27.94 -5.00
CA VAL A 622 37.94 28.04 -4.37
C VAL A 622 38.79 26.78 -4.66
N SER A 623 38.16 25.60 -4.69
CA SER A 623 38.83 24.33 -5.03
C SER A 623 39.27 24.27 -6.50
N GLU A 624 38.47 24.74 -7.45
CA GLU A 624 38.85 24.74 -8.87
C GLU A 624 39.87 25.83 -9.22
N MET A 625 39.85 26.95 -8.49
CA MET A 625 40.83 28.03 -8.64
C MET A 625 42.25 27.56 -8.34
N TYR A 626 42.45 26.73 -7.31
CA TYR A 626 43.78 26.23 -6.95
C TYR A 626 44.37 25.28 -8.00
N LYS A 627 43.54 24.41 -8.59
CA LYS A 627 43.97 23.45 -9.63
C LYS A 627 44.41 24.12 -10.94
N HIS A 628 43.84 25.28 -11.27
CA HIS A 628 44.07 25.94 -12.55
C HIS A 628 45.09 27.10 -12.50
N ILE A 629 45.63 27.45 -11.33
CA ILE A 629 46.69 28.48 -11.20
C ILE A 629 48.01 28.05 -11.89
N LYS A 630 48.23 26.74 -12.13
CA LYS A 630 49.43 26.24 -12.83
C LYS A 630 49.36 26.30 -14.36
N THR A 631 48.21 26.58 -14.97
CA THR A 631 48.04 26.59 -16.44
C THR A 631 47.30 27.85 -16.89
N LYS A 632 47.97 28.66 -17.70
CA LYS A 632 47.56 30.01 -18.14
C LYS A 632 46.07 30.14 -18.49
N GLY A 633 45.44 31.17 -17.94
CA GLY A 633 44.15 31.73 -18.39
C GLY A 633 43.24 32.11 -17.22
N ALA A 634 43.33 33.34 -16.74
CA ALA A 634 42.52 33.84 -15.62
C ALA A 634 41.02 33.79 -15.94
N ARG A 635 40.26 32.97 -15.21
CA ARG A 635 38.80 32.93 -15.29
C ARG A 635 38.19 34.04 -14.43
N LYS A 636 37.17 34.72 -14.98
CA LYS A 636 36.33 35.68 -14.24
C LYS A 636 35.38 34.92 -13.33
N LEU A 637 35.30 35.37 -12.07
CA LEU A 637 34.51 34.77 -11.02
C LEU A 637 33.18 35.50 -10.94
N PHE A 638 32.12 34.91 -11.49
CA PHE A 638 30.83 35.58 -11.57
C PHE A 638 30.15 35.54 -10.21
N LEU A 639 30.20 36.67 -9.51
CA LEU A 639 29.53 36.86 -8.24
C LEU A 639 28.05 37.04 -8.50
N GLN A 640 27.27 36.38 -7.66
CA GLN A 640 25.84 36.59 -7.58
C GLN A 640 25.52 37.28 -6.26
N ASP A 641 24.51 38.14 -6.29
CA ASP A 641 23.99 38.76 -5.09
C ASP A 641 23.25 37.73 -4.19
N ARG A 642 22.75 38.18 -3.03
CA ARG A 642 21.98 37.35 -2.09
C ARG A 642 20.68 36.79 -2.68
N GLU A 643 20.33 37.22 -3.89
CA GLU A 643 19.13 36.91 -4.66
C GLU A 643 19.45 36.07 -5.91
N GLY A 644 20.68 35.55 -6.02
CA GLY A 644 21.10 34.60 -7.06
C GLY A 644 21.24 35.22 -8.45
N LYS A 645 21.26 36.54 -8.57
CA LYS A 645 21.42 37.23 -9.86
C LYS A 645 22.88 37.59 -10.10
N LEU A 646 23.36 37.36 -11.33
CA LEU A 646 24.77 37.55 -11.73
C LEU A 646 25.10 39.05 -11.69
N TYR A 647 25.82 39.45 -10.64
CA TYR A 647 26.12 40.83 -10.27
C TYR A 647 27.37 41.35 -10.99
N GLY A 648 28.30 40.46 -11.35
CA GLY A 648 29.48 40.81 -12.15
C GLY A 648 30.60 39.78 -12.04
N GLY A 649 31.55 39.82 -12.97
CA GLY A 649 32.74 38.96 -12.95
C GLY A 649 33.86 39.60 -12.15
N LEU A 650 34.14 39.08 -10.96
CA LEU A 650 35.29 39.46 -10.16
C LEU A 650 36.55 38.89 -10.82
N ASN A 651 37.52 39.76 -11.11
CA ASN A 651 38.81 39.32 -11.63
C ASN A 651 39.61 38.68 -10.48
N LEU A 652 40.11 37.47 -10.73
CA LEU A 652 40.77 36.61 -9.75
C LEU A 652 41.91 37.32 -9.01
N TRP A 653 42.65 38.16 -9.75
CA TRP A 653 43.76 38.95 -9.22
C TRP A 653 43.30 40.07 -8.28
N THR A 654 42.11 40.61 -8.48
CA THR A 654 41.53 41.65 -7.62
C THR A 654 41.04 41.07 -6.30
N LEU A 655 40.44 39.87 -6.32
CA LEU A 655 40.03 39.16 -5.10
C LEU A 655 41.23 38.79 -4.22
N LEU A 656 42.27 38.20 -4.83
CA LEU A 656 43.48 37.79 -4.12
C LEU A 656 44.28 38.99 -3.61
N ARG A 657 44.27 40.11 -4.33
CA ARG A 657 44.93 41.35 -3.89
C ARG A 657 44.22 42.03 -2.73
N GLU A 658 42.89 41.96 -2.65
CA GLU A 658 42.14 42.49 -1.49
C GLU A 658 42.19 41.54 -0.29
N LEU A 659 42.09 40.22 -0.49
CA LEU A 659 42.28 39.24 0.59
C LEU A 659 43.71 39.23 1.14
N GLY A 660 44.70 39.45 0.28
CA GLY A 660 46.12 39.49 0.65
C GLY A 660 46.54 40.73 1.45
N LYS A 661 45.70 41.78 1.56
CA LYS A 661 46.02 42.96 2.37
C LYS A 661 45.96 42.71 3.88
N ASP A 662 45.19 41.70 4.31
CA ASP A 662 45.02 41.33 5.72
C ASP A 662 45.71 40.01 6.09
N LEU A 663 46.48 39.41 5.17
CA LEU A 663 47.16 38.13 5.38
C LEU A 663 48.68 38.35 5.50
N PRO A 664 49.27 38.21 6.70
CA PRO A 664 50.72 38.21 6.81
C PRO A 664 51.28 36.97 6.10
N GLU A 665 52.12 37.16 5.08
CA GLU A 665 52.72 36.09 4.26
C GLU A 665 53.45 35.01 5.10
N GLN A 666 53.86 35.34 6.33
CA GLN A 666 54.58 34.43 7.23
C GLN A 666 53.71 33.33 7.88
N ASP A 667 52.37 33.39 7.75
CA ASP A 667 51.44 32.54 8.50
C ASP A 667 50.97 31.27 7.75
N PHE A 668 51.43 31.12 6.49
CA PHE A 668 50.95 30.10 5.55
C PHE A 668 52.04 29.16 5.02
N ASP A 669 53.30 29.38 5.36
CA ASP A 669 54.40 28.51 4.95
C ASP A 669 54.38 27.18 5.73
N GLY A 670 54.38 26.07 5.00
CA GLY A 670 54.49 24.71 5.56
C GLY A 670 53.19 24.04 6.04
N LEU A 671 52.01 24.65 5.83
CA LEU A 671 50.72 24.06 6.18
C LEU A 671 50.23 23.03 5.13
N THR A 672 49.58 21.96 5.59
CA THR A 672 48.85 21.03 4.70
C THR A 672 47.55 21.66 4.20
N GLU A 673 47.07 21.25 3.02
CA GLU A 673 45.86 21.80 2.38
C GLU A 673 44.64 21.83 3.32
N GLU A 674 44.42 20.78 4.12
CA GLU A 674 43.30 20.72 5.07
C GLU A 674 43.43 21.73 6.22
N ALA A 675 44.65 21.93 6.74
CA ALA A 675 44.91 22.86 7.83
C ALA A 675 44.77 24.33 7.38
N MET A 676 45.15 24.61 6.14
CA MET A 676 44.99 25.93 5.52
C MET A 676 43.51 26.30 5.34
N VAL A 677 42.69 25.35 4.87
CA VAL A 677 41.24 25.54 4.68
C VAL A 677 40.52 25.77 6.01
N GLN A 678 40.91 25.06 7.07
CA GLN A 678 40.33 25.25 8.41
C GLN A 678 40.67 26.65 8.98
N LYS A 679 41.91 27.12 8.81
CA LYS A 679 42.39 28.42 9.32
C LYS A 679 41.66 29.59 8.63
N LEU A 680 41.53 29.53 7.29
CA LEU A 680 40.75 30.49 6.50
C LEU A 680 39.26 30.53 6.90
N ARG A 681 38.64 29.37 7.15
CA ARG A 681 37.23 29.29 7.55
C ARG A 681 36.92 29.99 8.88
N THR A 682 37.92 30.06 9.77
CA THR A 682 37.75 30.57 11.13
C THR A 682 37.97 32.08 11.18
N GLN A 683 38.98 32.60 10.49
CA GLN A 683 39.31 34.04 10.46
C GLN A 683 38.28 34.90 9.72
N PHE A 684 37.64 34.38 8.66
CA PHE A 684 36.69 35.16 7.86
C PHE A 684 35.25 35.19 8.41
N LYS A 685 34.98 34.55 9.54
CA LYS A 685 33.61 34.45 10.09
C LYS A 685 33.13 35.75 10.76
N GLU A 686 34.00 36.46 11.47
CA GLU A 686 33.66 37.71 12.17
C GLU A 686 33.46 38.91 11.23
N PRO A 687 34.34 39.19 10.24
CA PRO A 687 34.17 40.33 9.32
C PRO A 687 32.88 40.26 8.50
N ILE A 688 32.47 39.04 8.11
CA ILE A 688 31.23 38.80 7.37
C ILE A 688 29.99 39.08 8.24
N THR A 689 30.11 38.91 9.56
CA THR A 689 29.02 39.13 10.51
C THR A 689 28.84 40.63 10.81
N GLU A 690 29.93 41.40 10.87
CA GLU A 690 29.89 42.88 11.02
C GLU A 690 29.32 43.59 9.77
N LEU A 691 29.65 43.12 8.57
CA LEU A 691 29.09 43.63 7.31
C LEU A 691 27.55 43.52 7.23
N CYS A 692 26.93 42.67 8.04
CA CYS A 692 25.48 42.49 8.06
C CYS A 692 24.74 43.49 8.97
N GLN A 693 25.44 44.37 9.70
CA GLN A 693 24.84 45.23 10.74
C GLN A 693 24.77 46.74 10.40
N ILE A 694 25.18 47.18 9.20
CA ILE A 694 25.20 48.61 8.83
C ILE A 694 23.79 49.10 8.43
N GLY A 695 23.23 50.05 9.19
CA GLY A 695 21.93 50.68 8.91
C GLY A 695 21.95 51.64 7.72
N LEU A 696 20.92 51.61 6.88
CA LEU A 696 20.81 52.39 5.64
C LEU A 696 20.00 53.70 5.85
N PRO A 697 20.36 54.82 5.19
CA PRO A 697 19.62 56.08 5.20
C PRO A 697 18.32 56.02 4.36
N ASN A 698 17.32 56.85 4.68
CA ASN A 698 15.96 56.81 4.12
C ASN A 698 15.68 57.97 3.13
N ILE A 699 15.22 57.70 1.90
CA ILE A 699 15.02 58.70 0.81
C ILE A 699 13.70 58.45 0.05
N SER A 700 12.93 59.50 -0.29
CA SER A 700 11.62 59.41 -0.98
C SER A 700 11.72 59.23 -2.52
N LYS A 701 10.66 58.72 -3.15
CA LYS A 701 10.54 58.50 -4.61
C LYS A 701 10.60 59.75 -5.48
N GLU A 702 10.14 60.89 -4.98
CA GLU A 702 10.09 62.15 -5.73
C GLU A 702 11.43 62.92 -5.67
N THR A 703 12.44 62.38 -5.00
CA THR A 703 13.71 63.07 -4.77
C THR A 703 14.44 63.35 -6.11
N PRO A 704 14.81 64.61 -6.40
CA PRO A 704 15.50 64.97 -7.64
C PRO A 704 16.92 64.39 -7.73
N LEU A 705 17.40 64.15 -8.96
CA LEU A 705 18.71 63.54 -9.21
C LEU A 705 19.89 64.25 -8.51
N HIS A 706 19.87 65.58 -8.41
CA HIS A 706 20.95 66.34 -7.77
C HIS A 706 21.00 66.15 -6.24
N GLU A 707 19.86 65.93 -5.58
CA GLU A 707 19.79 65.61 -4.16
C GLU A 707 20.25 64.17 -3.88
N LEU A 708 19.98 63.23 -4.79
CA LEU A 708 20.49 61.85 -4.73
C LEU A 708 22.04 61.78 -4.85
N VAL A 709 22.64 62.62 -5.70
CA VAL A 709 24.10 62.76 -5.83
C VAL A 709 24.72 63.31 -4.53
N THR A 710 24.01 64.20 -3.85
CA THR A 710 24.47 64.80 -2.59
C THR A 710 24.35 63.81 -1.43
N ALA A 711 23.28 63.01 -1.39
CA ALA A 711 23.09 61.99 -0.37
C ALA A 711 24.09 60.82 -0.50
N THR A 712 24.43 60.39 -1.72
CA THR A 712 25.46 59.35 -1.97
C THR A 712 26.86 59.81 -1.60
N THR A 713 27.21 61.06 -1.87
CA THR A 713 28.54 61.60 -1.57
C THR A 713 28.78 61.81 -0.07
N GLN A 714 27.75 62.19 0.69
CA GLN A 714 27.84 62.35 2.15
C GLN A 714 27.91 61.02 2.92
N THR A 715 27.29 59.96 2.39
CA THR A 715 27.19 58.66 3.09
C THR A 715 28.25 57.64 2.66
N GLN A 716 29.02 57.90 1.59
CA GLN A 716 29.99 56.97 0.98
C GLN A 716 29.40 55.59 0.62
N GLN A 717 28.08 55.46 0.54
CA GLN A 717 27.41 54.19 0.26
C GLN A 717 27.19 53.99 -1.24
N LEU A 718 27.42 52.76 -1.72
CA LEU A 718 27.31 52.36 -3.12
C LEU A 718 25.86 52.20 -3.62
N MET A 719 24.89 52.12 -2.70
CA MET A 719 23.47 51.88 -2.99
C MET A 719 22.57 52.63 -2.01
N LEU A 720 21.58 53.37 -2.52
CA LEU A 720 20.61 54.11 -1.72
C LEU A 720 19.20 53.50 -1.86
N PRO A 721 18.56 53.06 -0.77
CA PRO A 721 17.18 52.55 -0.81
C PRO A 721 16.17 53.70 -0.89
N VAL A 722 15.15 53.54 -1.74
CA VAL A 722 14.09 54.53 -1.97
C VAL A 722 12.75 54.02 -1.42
N GLN A 723 12.09 54.81 -0.58
CA GLN A 723 10.85 54.46 0.12
C GLN A 723 9.63 55.24 -0.41
N ASP A 724 8.43 54.67 -0.21
CA ASP A 724 7.16 55.40 -0.39
C ASP A 724 6.71 56.15 0.87
N GLU A 725 5.59 56.88 0.77
CA GLU A 725 5.02 57.70 1.86
C GLU A 725 4.70 56.91 3.15
N ASP A 726 4.58 55.58 3.06
CA ASP A 726 4.35 54.66 4.19
C ASP A 726 5.64 54.03 4.73
N GLY A 727 6.82 54.43 4.23
CA GLY A 727 8.13 53.93 4.67
C GLY A 727 8.52 52.56 4.10
N ARG A 728 7.90 52.11 3.00
CA ARG A 728 8.21 50.81 2.36
C ARG A 728 9.23 50.99 1.26
N ILE A 729 10.27 50.15 1.25
CA ILE A 729 11.31 50.17 0.22
C ILE A 729 10.73 49.69 -1.12
N THR A 730 10.86 50.53 -2.13
CA THR A 730 10.21 50.37 -3.44
C THR A 730 11.21 50.21 -4.59
N GLY A 731 12.47 50.52 -4.32
CA GLY A 731 13.59 50.32 -5.23
C GLY A 731 14.91 50.78 -4.60
N VAL A 732 16.00 50.63 -5.34
CA VAL A 732 17.35 51.06 -4.93
C VAL A 732 17.97 51.82 -6.09
N VAL A 733 18.73 52.89 -5.78
CA VAL A 733 19.50 53.69 -6.73
C VAL A 733 20.98 53.37 -6.55
N THR A 734 21.65 52.88 -7.60
CA THR A 734 23.10 52.59 -7.59
C THR A 734 23.93 53.72 -8.19
N GLN A 735 25.25 53.72 -7.99
CA GLN A 735 26.16 54.69 -8.65
C GLN A 735 26.07 54.67 -10.18
N MET A 736 25.84 53.50 -10.78
CA MET A 736 25.68 53.36 -12.22
C MET A 736 24.33 53.92 -12.71
N ASP A 737 23.29 53.79 -11.89
CA ASP A 737 21.97 54.39 -12.17
C ASP A 737 22.05 55.92 -12.07
N LEU A 738 22.77 56.45 -11.07
CA LEU A 738 23.10 57.87 -10.96
C LEU A 738 23.87 58.38 -12.19
N LEU A 739 24.91 57.66 -12.62
CA LEU A 739 25.68 58.00 -13.82
C LEU A 739 24.84 57.93 -15.10
N LYS A 740 23.92 56.96 -15.21
CA LYS A 740 22.95 56.87 -16.32
C LYS A 740 21.98 58.04 -16.33
N GLY A 741 21.45 58.44 -15.16
CA GLY A 741 20.62 59.64 -15.04
C GLY A 741 21.37 60.93 -15.41
N ILE A 742 22.65 61.03 -15.03
CA ILE A 742 23.52 62.17 -15.40
C ILE A 742 23.85 62.15 -16.91
N ALA A 743 24.10 60.98 -17.49
CA ALA A 743 24.36 60.83 -18.92
C ALA A 743 23.12 61.14 -19.77
N GLN A 744 21.93 60.75 -19.31
CA GLN A 744 20.65 61.03 -19.96
C GLN A 744 20.27 62.53 -19.93
N THR A 745 20.80 63.30 -18.97
CA THR A 745 20.55 64.75 -18.88
C THR A 745 21.51 65.61 -19.72
N LYS A 746 22.64 65.07 -20.24
CA LYS A 746 23.63 65.86 -21.00
C LYS A 746 24.26 65.21 -22.25
N GLY A 747 23.80 64.04 -22.70
CA GLY A 747 24.27 63.47 -23.98
C GLY A 747 25.75 63.10 -24.02
N PHE A 748 26.32 62.61 -22.91
CA PHE A 748 27.73 62.21 -22.82
C PHE A 748 27.90 60.71 -23.12
N ASN A 749 28.78 60.34 -24.06
CA ASN A 749 29.09 58.95 -24.40
C ASN A 749 30.43 58.51 -23.77
N PRO A 750 30.41 57.70 -22.68
CA PRO A 750 31.60 57.42 -21.87
C PRO A 750 32.63 56.48 -22.53
N GLU A 751 32.32 55.86 -23.67
CA GLU A 751 33.27 54.95 -24.36
C GLU A 751 34.27 55.67 -25.28
N LYS A 752 34.09 56.97 -25.58
CA LYS A 752 34.95 57.71 -26.52
C LYS A 752 36.00 58.64 -25.88
N GLU A 753 35.88 59.01 -24.60
CA GLU A 753 36.66 60.14 -24.05
C GLU A 753 37.45 59.86 -22.76
N LEU A 754 37.60 58.61 -22.33
CA LEU A 754 38.54 58.29 -21.23
C LEU A 754 39.90 57.84 -21.79
N PRO A 755 41.01 58.55 -21.49
CA PRO A 755 42.34 58.18 -21.97
C PRO A 755 42.75 56.83 -21.40
N GLN A 756 43.32 55.98 -22.25
CA GLN A 756 43.98 54.74 -21.81
C GLN A 756 45.16 55.10 -20.90
N ALA A 757 45.10 54.62 -19.65
CA ALA A 757 46.23 54.45 -18.76
C ALA A 757 46.01 53.19 -17.92
#